data_AF-A0A7L8AEI2-F1
#
_entry.id   AF-A0A7L8AEI2-F1
#
_cell.length_a   1.000
_cell.length_b   1.000
_cell.length_c   1.000
_cell.angle_alpha   90.00
_cell.angle_beta   90.00
_cell.angle_gamma   90.00
#
_symmetry.space_group_name_H-M   'P 1'
#
loop_
_entity.id
_entity.type
_entity.pdbx_description
1 polymer ?
#
loop_
_entity_poly.entity_id
_entity_poly.type
_entity_poly.pdbx_seq_one_letter_code
_entity_poly.pdbx_strand_id
1 'polypeptide(L)'
;MKTKLLLILTLLSLTIYSQTSVPDDAFETYLETHDASGNVVTVGDANSLGDGTDGNNLVTTSKIDTLKTLSLSFLGIEKLDGIEDFAALESFTFDGNNVALTDVDLSENLNLKSIIIRSFPNLTNLNITGLTSLEDLTLRGSTIITFLDFTALLGLKKIHIGDFSSLTSFNISNLTSLEEFIFQKSNAMNSLDLSTLTGLKRVYISNNTLLSSVTLKTGTTANIDIVQLLGNTMLTCVEVDAGIPINGLTTWYQQHGPIFNEDCANPATYIPDDNFEAYLEANSMGNGIANDDLVTTSNINTITALDVSNQSISDLTGIEDFIALTELKANTNTISTVNLTENISLEKIYLNNNTLTEINVSKNIGLKQLWVRSNTIKNLDVSSNVALEWLVCSRNNIENLDLSVNTAAGFLELHTNNLKTLNLKNISNTTISYFDAKLNPNLSCIQVDDSAYWTTNFATQIDATSSFSVNCNYPTTNVLDAAFENYLETHDRNGNVVALGHINSMGNAIANDGKVFTHRIETVIKLDIQSPNTIADFTGLKDFRDLEIFGYLFGNVFSTIDFSSNLKMKRITLGLNAALTNVTFGNLPDVEYIQLGSDLVANVDLSGLPKLEEFKSLNGKLTSLNTAANSNLKRLTLANNLITSLDLSTNILLERLNATNNKLTSLNLKNNANNLIQTGFFNIRNNPGLTCIEVSDVAYANANWTAKDTQHSFNTDCSAVWSVMTSSATTTVLLTITGLDANNDGAITVAEAAAFTGDANGELNLSGTGITDVEGLQAFTSILQLDVSGNGITDLSPLTNSTFGLIAKSTGKTKTIRKTTAMALETIVLNDNSFEVLDFNTLTNLKNVDISNNPNLVTVSFQNGNNANIISFNSKNTPKLTCILVDDVNASNLSTWQKDAKNTFVASEAECRAKVLSTNTYDLNSSIEMFPNPVTDMLTLKLNNSNSIKKVKTYTVLGKLVSETTSKNINFSEFSDGIYIVKVITEKGIITRKVIKK
;
A
#
# COMPACT_ATOMS: atom_id res chain seq x y z
N MET A 1 14.48 53.51 -8.98
CA MET A 1 14.29 54.94 -8.60
C MET A 1 14.59 55.87 -9.80
N LYS A 2 13.57 56.39 -10.52
CA LYS A 2 13.73 57.49 -11.51
C LYS A 2 12.45 58.35 -11.61
N THR A 3 12.66 59.66 -11.45
CA THR A 3 11.80 60.85 -11.65
C THR A 3 10.36 60.72 -12.17
N LYS A 4 9.41 61.21 -11.35
CA LYS A 4 8.10 61.74 -11.76
C LYS A 4 8.24 63.03 -12.60
N LEU A 5 7.38 63.24 -13.59
CA LEU A 5 7.08 64.56 -14.16
C LEU A 5 5.56 64.74 -14.26
N LEU A 6 5.05 65.91 -13.84
CA LEU A 6 3.62 66.22 -13.73
C LEU A 6 3.27 67.33 -14.74
N LEU A 7 2.16 67.18 -15.49
CA LEU A 7 1.53 68.27 -16.25
C LEU A 7 -0.01 68.17 -16.23
N ILE A 8 -0.69 69.31 -16.42
CA ILE A 8 -2.03 69.67 -15.91
C ILE A 8 -2.75 70.52 -17.00
N LEU A 9 -4.06 70.49 -17.31
CA LEU A 9 -5.29 69.92 -16.69
C LEU A 9 -6.33 69.60 -17.80
N THR A 10 -7.21 68.58 -17.64
CA THR A 10 -8.65 68.69 -18.00
C THR A 10 -9.51 67.57 -17.39
N LEU A 11 -10.79 67.86 -17.09
CA LEU A 11 -11.73 66.94 -16.46
C LEU A 11 -12.24 65.85 -17.43
N LEU A 12 -11.92 64.60 -17.12
CA LEU A 12 -12.85 63.47 -17.19
C LEU A 12 -12.52 62.57 -15.99
N SER A 13 -13.51 61.98 -15.33
CA SER A 13 -13.27 61.00 -14.26
C SER A 13 -12.90 59.63 -14.84
N LEU A 14 -11.78 59.59 -15.55
CA LEU A 14 -11.08 58.36 -15.90
C LEU A 14 -10.33 57.90 -14.64
N THR A 15 -10.74 56.77 -14.09
CA THR A 15 -9.90 55.98 -13.18
C THR A 15 -8.71 55.49 -14.00
N ILE A 16 -7.60 56.23 -13.93
CA ILE A 16 -6.32 55.80 -14.49
C ILE A 16 -5.81 54.70 -13.57
N TYR A 17 -6.07 53.45 -13.95
CA TYR A 17 -5.44 52.29 -13.30
C TYR A 17 -3.94 52.29 -13.60
N SER A 18 -3.14 51.77 -12.68
CA SER A 18 -1.73 51.50 -12.97
C SER A 18 -1.64 50.43 -14.06
N GLN A 19 -0.75 50.64 -15.03
CA GLN A 19 -0.44 49.67 -16.07
C GLN A 19 1.00 49.20 -15.92
N THR A 20 1.19 47.89 -16.06
CA THR A 20 2.48 47.19 -16.09
C THR A 20 2.85 46.95 -17.56
N SER A 21 4.11 47.19 -17.92
CA SER A 21 4.58 46.95 -19.28
C SER A 21 4.96 45.49 -19.47
N VAL A 22 4.34 44.81 -20.42
CA VAL A 22 4.60 43.41 -20.79
C VAL A 22 4.93 43.37 -22.29
N PRO A 23 6.18 43.65 -22.69
CA PRO A 23 6.60 43.82 -24.09
C PRO A 23 6.92 42.50 -24.83
N ASP A 24 6.44 41.37 -24.32
CA ASP A 24 6.52 40.05 -24.95
C ASP A 24 5.10 39.61 -25.31
N ASP A 25 4.79 39.58 -26.62
CA ASP A 25 3.46 39.27 -27.14
C ASP A 25 2.89 37.98 -26.53
N ALA A 26 3.71 36.93 -26.34
CA ALA A 26 3.24 35.65 -25.81
C ALA A 26 2.93 35.71 -24.31
N PHE A 27 3.67 36.50 -23.53
CA PHE A 27 3.39 36.73 -22.12
C PHE A 27 2.17 37.64 -21.95
N GLU A 28 2.04 38.69 -22.76
CA GLU A 28 0.88 39.59 -22.77
C GLU A 28 -0.41 38.82 -23.12
N THR A 29 -0.43 38.11 -24.26
CA THR A 29 -1.58 37.29 -24.68
C THR A 29 -1.97 36.28 -23.62
N TYR A 30 -1.01 35.67 -22.90
CA TYR A 30 -1.34 34.78 -21.79
C TYR A 30 -2.15 35.49 -20.70
N LEU A 31 -1.73 36.68 -20.26
CA LEU A 31 -2.41 37.45 -19.22
C LEU A 31 -3.80 37.94 -19.69
N GLU A 32 -3.94 38.30 -20.98
CA GLU A 32 -5.22 38.68 -21.57
C GLU A 32 -6.22 37.51 -21.71
N THR A 33 -5.71 36.28 -21.82
CA THR A 33 -6.51 35.08 -22.06
C THR A 33 -6.61 34.12 -20.88
N HIS A 34 -6.08 34.47 -19.69
CA HIS A 34 -6.17 33.63 -18.49
C HIS A 34 -6.65 34.39 -17.26
N ASP A 35 -7.40 33.69 -16.40
CA ASP A 35 -7.83 34.18 -15.09
C ASP A 35 -6.78 33.91 -13.99
N ALA A 36 -7.03 34.43 -12.78
CA ALA A 36 -6.16 34.22 -11.62
C ALA A 36 -6.09 32.78 -11.08
N SER A 37 -6.88 31.85 -11.65
CA SER A 37 -6.78 30.41 -11.39
C SER A 37 -6.04 29.65 -12.50
N GLY A 38 -5.61 30.34 -13.57
CA GLY A 38 -4.98 29.76 -14.75
C GLY A 38 -5.96 29.14 -15.75
N ASN A 39 -7.27 29.44 -15.68
CA ASN A 39 -8.23 28.98 -16.69
C ASN A 39 -8.21 29.91 -17.91
N VAL A 40 -8.42 29.35 -19.10
CA VAL A 40 -8.57 30.12 -20.33
C VAL A 40 -9.90 30.91 -20.30
N VAL A 41 -9.81 32.22 -20.52
CA VAL A 41 -10.92 33.16 -20.70
C VAL A 41 -10.79 33.90 -22.03
N THR A 42 -11.86 34.56 -22.48
CA THR A 42 -11.80 35.42 -23.67
C THR A 42 -11.14 36.76 -23.35
N VAL A 43 -10.36 37.32 -24.29
CA VAL A 43 -9.83 38.70 -24.20
C VAL A 43 -10.97 39.68 -23.85
N GLY A 44 -10.74 40.52 -22.85
CA GLY A 44 -11.74 41.44 -22.30
C GLY A 44 -12.72 40.85 -21.27
N ASP A 45 -12.55 39.60 -20.84
CA ASP A 45 -13.27 39.07 -19.68
C ASP A 45 -12.90 39.86 -18.40
N ALA A 46 -13.89 40.10 -17.54
CA ALA A 46 -13.68 40.84 -16.29
C ALA A 46 -12.66 40.17 -15.34
N ASN A 47 -12.50 38.84 -15.46
CA ASN A 47 -11.62 38.02 -14.64
C ASN A 47 -10.25 37.73 -15.28
N SER A 48 -9.98 38.19 -16.52
CA SER A 48 -8.65 38.06 -17.12
C SER A 48 -7.60 38.80 -16.28
N LEU A 49 -6.33 38.41 -16.38
CA LEU A 49 -5.22 39.12 -15.72
C LEU A 49 -4.82 40.42 -16.46
N GLY A 50 -5.12 40.51 -17.77
CA GLY A 50 -4.81 41.66 -18.64
C GLY A 50 -5.75 42.88 -18.49
N ASP A 51 -5.48 43.95 -19.26
CA ASP A 51 -6.34 45.14 -19.33
C ASP A 51 -7.59 44.99 -20.22
N GLY A 52 -7.65 43.93 -21.03
CA GLY A 52 -8.72 43.61 -21.97
C GLY A 52 -8.34 43.85 -23.44
N THR A 53 -7.06 44.13 -23.74
CA THR A 53 -6.59 44.55 -25.07
C THR A 53 -5.30 43.83 -25.47
N ASP A 54 -5.43 42.64 -26.04
CA ASP A 54 -4.31 41.84 -26.58
C ASP A 54 -3.46 42.59 -27.64
N GLY A 55 -2.14 42.62 -27.44
CA GLY A 55 -1.14 43.19 -28.34
C GLY A 55 -0.88 44.70 -28.16
N ASN A 56 -1.13 45.25 -26.97
CA ASN A 56 -0.85 46.65 -26.61
C ASN A 56 0.43 46.83 -25.74
N ASN A 57 1.08 45.73 -25.33
CA ASN A 57 2.22 45.63 -24.40
C ASN A 57 1.95 46.09 -22.94
N LEU A 58 0.70 46.09 -22.49
CA LEU A 58 0.26 46.64 -21.20
C LEU A 58 -0.80 45.76 -20.53
N VAL A 59 -0.66 45.54 -19.22
CA VAL A 59 -1.70 44.91 -18.40
C VAL A 59 -2.05 45.78 -17.20
N THR A 60 -3.23 45.60 -16.62
CA THR A 60 -3.63 46.36 -15.42
C THR A 60 -2.91 45.83 -14.19
N THR A 61 -2.01 46.63 -13.58
CA THR A 61 -1.16 46.19 -12.45
C THR A 61 -1.99 45.59 -11.31
N SER A 62 -3.16 46.17 -10.98
CA SER A 62 -4.01 45.71 -9.88
C SER A 62 -4.75 44.38 -10.12
N LYS A 63 -4.58 43.76 -11.30
CA LYS A 63 -5.03 42.39 -11.60
C LYS A 63 -3.93 41.35 -11.40
N ILE A 64 -2.65 41.75 -11.47
CA ILE A 64 -1.49 40.86 -11.34
C ILE A 64 -0.75 41.01 -9.99
N ASP A 65 -0.80 42.18 -9.36
CA ASP A 65 -0.10 42.47 -8.10
C ASP A 65 -0.60 41.64 -6.90
N THR A 66 -1.81 41.10 -7.00
CA THR A 66 -2.46 40.21 -6.02
C THR A 66 -2.36 38.73 -6.36
N LEU A 67 -1.80 38.36 -7.52
CA LEU A 67 -1.69 36.97 -7.97
C LEU A 67 -0.62 36.21 -7.16
N LYS A 68 -1.01 35.07 -6.59
CA LYS A 68 -0.12 34.22 -5.76
C LYS A 68 0.61 33.12 -6.52
N THR A 69 0.07 32.66 -7.65
CA THR A 69 0.62 31.55 -8.42
C THR A 69 0.56 31.88 -9.90
N LEU A 70 1.68 31.71 -10.60
CA LEU A 70 1.77 31.89 -12.04
C LEU A 70 2.49 30.70 -12.67
N SER A 71 1.90 30.12 -13.73
CA SER A 71 2.44 28.95 -14.43
C SER A 71 2.42 29.17 -15.93
N LEU A 72 3.58 29.51 -16.48
CA LEU A 72 3.79 29.78 -17.91
C LEU A 72 4.46 28.56 -18.54
N SER A 73 3.76 27.83 -19.42
CA SER A 73 4.31 26.59 -19.98
C SER A 73 3.99 26.41 -21.46
N PHE A 74 5.03 26.14 -22.27
CA PHE A 74 4.95 25.92 -23.72
C PHE A 74 4.31 27.07 -24.54
N LEU A 75 4.43 28.31 -24.05
CA LEU A 75 3.80 29.52 -24.62
C LEU A 75 4.67 30.22 -25.68
N GLY A 76 5.98 29.97 -25.69
CA GLY A 76 6.91 30.59 -26.65
C GLY A 76 7.60 31.88 -26.17
N ILE A 77 7.30 32.32 -24.94
CA ILE A 77 7.82 33.54 -24.29
C ILE A 77 9.34 33.69 -24.45
N GLU A 78 9.77 34.88 -24.89
CA GLU A 78 11.16 35.25 -25.15
C GLU A 78 11.72 36.24 -24.11
N LYS A 79 10.85 36.95 -23.38
CA LYS A 79 11.20 37.84 -22.25
C LYS A 79 10.15 37.82 -21.14
N LEU A 80 10.58 38.19 -19.93
CA LEU A 80 9.73 38.28 -18.74
C LEU A 80 9.61 39.71 -18.16
N ASP A 81 10.00 40.75 -18.90
CA ASP A 81 9.76 42.15 -18.51
C ASP A 81 8.29 42.34 -18.05
N GLY A 82 8.08 42.89 -16.85
CA GLY A 82 6.78 43.03 -16.20
C GLY A 82 6.49 41.98 -15.12
N ILE A 83 7.30 40.91 -15.00
CA ILE A 83 7.18 39.92 -13.92
C ILE A 83 7.42 40.54 -12.53
N GLU A 84 8.23 41.60 -12.45
CA GLU A 84 8.57 42.31 -11.21
C GLU A 84 7.36 42.95 -10.52
N ASP A 85 6.29 43.27 -11.25
CA ASP A 85 5.06 43.88 -10.71
C ASP A 85 4.10 42.85 -10.07
N PHE A 86 4.39 41.54 -10.18
CA PHE A 86 3.63 40.47 -9.50
C PHE A 86 4.00 40.41 -8.01
N ALA A 87 3.63 41.45 -7.27
CA ALA A 87 4.09 41.70 -5.90
C ALA A 87 3.69 40.62 -4.88
N ALA A 88 2.55 39.96 -5.05
CA ALA A 88 2.06 38.90 -4.16
C ALA A 88 2.46 37.47 -4.56
N LEU A 89 3.33 37.30 -5.58
CA LEU A 89 3.65 35.99 -6.14
C LEU A 89 4.40 35.10 -5.14
N GLU A 90 3.81 33.95 -4.79
CA GLU A 90 4.36 32.95 -3.87
C GLU A 90 4.91 31.72 -4.62
N SER A 91 4.39 31.42 -5.82
CA SER A 91 4.80 30.27 -6.63
C SER A 91 4.89 30.60 -8.12
N PHE A 92 6.04 30.32 -8.72
CA PHE A 92 6.31 30.55 -10.15
C PHE A 92 6.75 29.26 -10.86
N THR A 93 6.09 28.91 -11.96
CA THR A 93 6.48 27.80 -12.84
C THR A 93 6.69 28.29 -14.27
N PHE A 94 7.81 27.89 -14.86
CA PHE A 94 8.22 28.25 -16.22
C PHE A 94 8.81 27.02 -16.92
N ASP A 95 8.06 26.37 -17.83
CA ASP A 95 8.46 25.10 -18.44
C ASP A 95 8.29 25.10 -19.97
N GLY A 96 9.35 24.78 -20.71
CA GLY A 96 9.26 24.54 -22.16
C GLY A 96 9.01 25.80 -23.00
N ASN A 97 9.20 27.00 -22.45
CA ASN A 97 9.11 28.26 -23.19
C ASN A 97 10.44 28.57 -23.89
N ASN A 98 10.53 28.15 -25.15
CA ASN A 98 11.42 28.67 -26.21
C ASN A 98 12.96 28.64 -25.99
N VAL A 99 13.68 28.88 -27.09
CA VAL A 99 15.14 28.99 -27.18
C VAL A 99 15.64 30.45 -27.18
N ALA A 100 14.76 31.45 -27.18
CA ALA A 100 15.17 32.86 -27.26
C ALA A 100 15.46 33.51 -25.88
N LEU A 101 14.87 33.01 -24.80
CA LEU A 101 15.04 33.56 -23.46
C LEU A 101 16.48 33.38 -22.96
N THR A 102 17.15 34.50 -22.72
CA THR A 102 18.58 34.57 -22.35
C THR A 102 18.84 35.12 -20.95
N ASP A 103 17.84 35.76 -20.35
CA ASP A 103 17.88 36.39 -19.03
C ASP A 103 16.53 36.14 -18.30
N VAL A 104 16.58 35.87 -17.00
CA VAL A 104 15.43 35.79 -16.10
C VAL A 104 15.81 36.51 -14.81
N ASP A 105 15.17 37.64 -14.52
CA ASP A 105 15.26 38.34 -13.25
C ASP A 105 13.96 38.16 -12.47
N LEU A 106 14.07 37.59 -11.26
CA LEU A 106 12.97 37.43 -10.30
C LEU A 106 13.33 38.11 -8.97
N SER A 107 14.41 38.89 -8.91
CA SER A 107 14.99 39.36 -7.65
C SER A 107 14.11 40.35 -6.86
N GLU A 108 13.15 41.00 -7.53
CA GLU A 108 12.15 41.88 -6.92
C GLU A 108 10.87 41.15 -6.46
N ASN A 109 10.67 39.87 -6.84
CA ASN A 109 9.50 39.06 -6.45
C ASN A 109 9.64 38.46 -5.03
N LEU A 110 9.88 39.30 -4.03
CA LEU A 110 10.33 38.95 -2.66
C LEU A 110 9.42 37.98 -1.87
N ASN A 111 8.19 37.75 -2.31
CA ASN A 111 7.24 36.81 -1.70
C ASN A 111 7.35 35.37 -2.22
N LEU A 112 8.19 35.11 -3.23
CA LEU A 112 8.36 33.78 -3.82
C LEU A 112 8.87 32.76 -2.77
N LYS A 113 8.14 31.64 -2.68
CA LYS A 113 8.44 30.46 -1.85
C LYS A 113 8.79 29.24 -2.69
N SER A 114 8.27 29.15 -3.92
CA SER A 114 8.55 28.05 -4.85
C SER A 114 8.85 28.56 -6.25
N ILE A 115 9.95 28.09 -6.85
CA ILE A 115 10.32 28.35 -8.24
C ILE A 115 10.58 27.03 -8.95
N ILE A 116 9.94 26.83 -10.10
CA ILE A 116 10.21 25.70 -11.01
C ILE A 116 10.51 26.26 -12.40
N ILE A 117 11.79 26.28 -12.79
CA ILE A 117 12.21 26.60 -14.16
C ILE A 117 12.70 25.31 -14.83
N ARG A 118 12.20 25.00 -16.03
CA ARG A 118 12.51 23.78 -16.77
C ARG A 118 12.60 24.02 -18.28
N SER A 119 13.54 23.31 -18.93
CA SER A 119 13.73 23.31 -20.39
C SER A 119 14.21 24.65 -20.96
N PHE A 120 15.26 25.25 -20.37
CA PHE A 120 15.79 26.58 -20.70
C PHE A 120 17.24 26.51 -21.26
N PRO A 121 17.45 25.98 -22.48
CA PRO A 121 18.80 25.68 -22.99
C PRO A 121 19.71 26.90 -23.11
N ASN A 122 19.14 28.07 -23.46
CA ASN A 122 19.87 29.29 -23.82
C ASN A 122 19.90 30.38 -22.74
N LEU A 123 19.36 30.11 -21.55
CA LEU A 123 19.45 31.03 -20.41
C LEU A 123 20.92 31.23 -20.02
N THR A 124 21.37 32.48 -19.99
CA THR A 124 22.74 32.87 -19.63
C THR A 124 22.83 33.52 -18.26
N ASN A 125 21.75 34.16 -17.81
CA ASN A 125 21.64 34.82 -16.52
C ASN A 125 20.33 34.42 -15.83
N LEU A 126 20.41 34.14 -14.52
CA LEU A 126 19.27 33.86 -13.66
C LEU A 126 19.46 34.63 -12.35
N ASN A 127 18.82 35.79 -12.22
CA ASN A 127 18.89 36.60 -11.01
C ASN A 127 17.76 36.25 -10.05
N ILE A 128 18.09 35.44 -9.04
CA ILE A 128 17.22 35.09 -7.92
C ILE A 128 17.75 35.61 -6.57
N THR A 129 18.77 36.47 -6.59
CA THR A 129 19.61 36.78 -5.41
C THR A 129 18.88 37.49 -4.25
N GLY A 130 17.74 38.14 -4.52
CA GLY A 130 16.91 38.80 -3.49
C GLY A 130 15.95 37.88 -2.72
N LEU A 131 15.80 36.61 -3.14
CA LEU A 131 14.70 35.75 -2.72
C LEU A 131 14.96 34.98 -1.42
N THR A 132 15.17 35.71 -0.32
CA THR A 132 15.47 35.13 1.00
C THR A 132 14.32 34.27 1.57
N SER A 133 13.10 34.44 1.08
CA SER A 133 11.88 33.70 1.47
C SER A 133 11.68 32.38 0.72
N LEU A 134 12.53 32.08 -0.27
CA LEU A 134 12.39 30.93 -1.16
C LEU A 134 12.64 29.63 -0.39
N GLU A 135 11.68 28.69 -0.42
CA GLU A 135 11.78 27.40 0.28
C GLU A 135 12.06 26.23 -0.67
N ASP A 136 11.58 26.28 -1.91
CA ASP A 136 11.71 25.23 -2.93
C ASP A 136 12.20 25.80 -4.27
N LEU A 137 13.29 25.24 -4.81
CA LEU A 137 13.89 25.67 -6.07
C LEU A 137 14.20 24.47 -6.98
N THR A 138 13.49 24.38 -8.11
CA THR A 138 13.77 23.41 -9.18
C THR A 138 14.29 24.13 -10.43
N LEU A 139 15.49 23.75 -10.88
CA LEU A 139 16.15 24.23 -12.09
C LEU A 139 16.55 23.03 -12.95
N ARG A 140 16.00 22.89 -14.17
CA ARG A 140 16.41 21.80 -15.08
C ARG A 140 16.55 22.17 -16.57
N GLY A 141 17.59 21.66 -17.22
CA GLY A 141 17.71 21.67 -18.69
C GLY A 141 18.40 22.89 -19.28
N SER A 142 19.51 23.34 -18.68
CA SER A 142 20.39 24.36 -19.29
C SER A 142 21.58 23.72 -20.00
N THR A 143 21.98 24.32 -21.12
CA THR A 143 23.20 23.90 -21.85
C THR A 143 24.38 24.88 -21.72
N ILE A 144 24.15 26.07 -21.15
CA ILE A 144 25.15 27.15 -21.13
C ILE A 144 25.64 27.47 -19.71
N ILE A 145 24.78 27.39 -18.69
CA ILE A 145 25.14 27.78 -17.32
C ILE A 145 26.26 26.89 -16.78
N THR A 146 27.39 27.52 -16.43
CA THR A 146 28.59 26.87 -15.88
C THR A 146 28.70 26.99 -14.36
N PHE A 147 28.07 28.01 -13.77
CA PHE A 147 28.09 28.30 -12.33
C PHE A 147 26.73 28.82 -11.85
N LEU A 148 26.35 28.47 -10.61
CA LEU A 148 25.17 28.99 -9.91
C LEU A 148 25.54 29.36 -8.47
N ASP A 149 25.07 30.50 -7.96
CA ASP A 149 25.25 30.90 -6.56
C ASP A 149 23.90 30.97 -5.85
N PHE A 150 23.75 30.20 -4.78
CA PHE A 150 22.54 30.13 -3.96
C PHE A 150 22.75 30.69 -2.54
N THR A 151 23.93 31.25 -2.23
CA THR A 151 24.30 31.63 -0.84
C THR A 151 23.42 32.70 -0.19
N ALA A 152 22.66 33.47 -0.97
CA ALA A 152 21.69 34.44 -0.47
C ALA A 152 20.33 33.81 -0.09
N LEU A 153 20.05 32.58 -0.54
CA LEU A 153 18.73 31.93 -0.45
C LEU A 153 18.53 31.17 0.87
N LEU A 154 18.77 31.85 1.99
CA LEU A 154 18.86 31.23 3.33
C LEU A 154 17.59 30.52 3.82
N GLY A 155 16.44 30.77 3.17
CA GLY A 155 15.17 30.10 3.44
C GLY A 155 15.02 28.71 2.78
N LEU A 156 15.92 28.31 1.88
CA LEU A 156 15.76 27.07 1.10
C LEU A 156 15.73 25.83 1.99
N LYS A 157 14.67 25.03 1.78
CA LYS A 157 14.47 23.70 2.37
C LYS A 157 14.66 22.61 1.32
N LYS A 158 14.44 22.91 0.04
CA LYS A 158 14.59 21.96 -1.08
C LYS A 158 15.28 22.59 -2.27
N ILE A 159 16.19 21.84 -2.90
CA ILE A 159 16.78 22.23 -4.18
C ILE A 159 16.87 21.03 -5.14
N HIS A 160 16.44 21.23 -6.39
CA HIS A 160 16.57 20.27 -7.48
C HIS A 160 17.30 20.91 -8.66
N ILE A 161 18.52 20.44 -8.94
CA ILE A 161 19.33 20.82 -10.09
C ILE A 161 19.42 19.60 -11.02
N GLY A 162 19.06 19.74 -12.29
CA GLY A 162 19.08 18.59 -13.21
C GLY A 162 19.26 18.87 -14.69
N ASP A 163 19.78 17.90 -15.43
CA ASP A 163 19.94 17.97 -16.89
C ASP A 163 20.79 19.20 -17.33
N PHE A 164 21.89 19.51 -16.62
CA PHE A 164 22.84 20.58 -16.97
C PHE A 164 24.05 20.01 -17.71
N SER A 165 24.27 20.38 -18.98
CA SER A 165 25.43 19.84 -19.72
C SER A 165 26.77 20.47 -19.35
N SER A 166 26.76 21.69 -18.82
CA SER A 166 27.96 22.56 -18.73
C SER A 166 28.26 23.07 -17.31
N LEU A 167 27.44 22.69 -16.31
CA LEU A 167 27.56 23.14 -14.92
C LEU A 167 28.75 22.45 -14.23
N THR A 168 29.81 23.22 -13.96
CA THR A 168 31.06 22.73 -13.36
C THR A 168 31.10 22.91 -11.84
N SER A 169 30.40 23.91 -11.31
CA SER A 169 30.31 24.18 -9.87
C SER A 169 29.04 24.96 -9.51
N PHE A 170 28.67 24.97 -8.23
CA PHE A 170 27.69 25.88 -7.66
C PHE A 170 28.00 26.14 -6.19
N ASN A 171 27.49 27.23 -5.64
CA ASN A 171 27.73 27.61 -4.25
C ASN A 171 26.46 27.46 -3.39
N ILE A 172 26.53 26.55 -2.42
CA ILE A 172 25.47 26.19 -1.46
C ILE A 172 25.93 26.34 0.01
N SER A 173 27.12 26.90 0.23
CA SER A 173 27.88 26.81 1.50
C SER A 173 27.20 27.40 2.74
N ASN A 174 26.17 28.23 2.58
CA ASN A 174 25.42 28.85 3.69
C ASN A 174 24.01 28.27 3.89
N LEU A 175 23.62 27.22 3.13
CA LEU A 175 22.26 26.67 3.15
C LEU A 175 22.06 25.63 4.27
N THR A 176 22.42 25.98 5.51
CA THR A 176 22.35 25.08 6.68
C THR A 176 20.95 24.54 6.99
N SER A 177 19.91 25.22 6.49
CA SER A 177 18.48 24.86 6.63
C SER A 177 17.96 23.87 5.57
N LEU A 178 18.78 23.52 4.57
CA LEU A 178 18.36 22.71 3.44
C LEU A 178 18.11 21.25 3.87
N GLU A 179 16.89 20.75 3.66
CA GLU A 179 16.48 19.40 4.05
C GLU A 179 16.58 18.37 2.91
N GLU A 180 16.44 18.82 1.67
CA GLU A 180 16.36 17.96 0.48
C GLU A 180 17.23 18.49 -0.65
N PHE A 181 18.14 17.65 -1.13
CA PHE A 181 19.07 17.97 -2.21
C PHE A 181 18.98 16.94 -3.33
N ILE A 182 18.61 17.39 -4.54
CA ILE A 182 18.52 16.55 -5.74
C ILE A 182 19.46 17.09 -6.82
N PHE A 183 20.41 16.26 -7.27
CA PHE A 183 21.36 16.61 -8.33
C PHE A 183 21.48 15.49 -9.37
N GLN A 184 21.08 15.75 -10.61
CA GLN A 184 21.03 14.69 -11.63
C GLN A 184 21.49 15.09 -13.03
N LYS A 185 22.12 14.14 -13.73
CA LYS A 185 22.52 14.28 -15.14
C LYS A 185 23.36 15.53 -15.42
N SER A 186 24.31 15.86 -14.55
CA SER A 186 25.42 16.74 -14.91
C SER A 186 26.50 15.97 -15.65
N ASN A 187 27.02 16.58 -16.71
CA ASN A 187 28.11 16.03 -17.52
C ASN A 187 29.43 16.81 -17.37
N ALA A 188 29.52 17.74 -16.41
CA ALA A 188 30.67 18.64 -16.24
C ALA A 188 31.17 18.80 -14.80
N MET A 189 30.52 18.17 -13.81
CA MET A 189 30.90 18.25 -12.39
C MET A 189 31.67 17.00 -11.95
N ASN A 190 32.86 17.19 -11.36
CA ASN A 190 33.74 16.11 -10.90
C ASN A 190 33.68 15.85 -9.38
N SER A 191 33.37 16.88 -8.59
CA SER A 191 33.30 16.80 -7.13
C SER A 191 32.07 17.56 -6.62
N LEU A 192 31.53 17.11 -5.49
CA LEU A 192 30.39 17.75 -4.83
C LEU A 192 30.59 17.79 -3.33
N ASP A 193 30.74 19.00 -2.77
CA ASP A 193 30.86 19.21 -1.33
C ASP A 193 29.52 19.64 -0.74
N LEU A 194 29.00 18.84 0.19
CA LEU A 194 27.76 19.05 0.93
C LEU A 194 28.02 19.24 2.43
N SER A 195 29.28 19.30 2.88
CA SER A 195 29.69 19.33 4.30
C SER A 195 29.12 20.46 5.15
N THR A 196 28.67 21.55 4.51
CA THR A 196 28.05 22.70 5.18
C THR A 196 26.56 22.53 5.44
N LEU A 197 25.91 21.53 4.84
CA LEU A 197 24.46 21.38 4.83
C LEU A 197 23.93 20.58 6.04
N THR A 198 24.09 21.15 7.23
CA THR A 198 23.77 20.50 8.52
C THR A 198 22.31 20.01 8.67
N GLY A 199 21.37 20.56 7.90
CA GLY A 199 19.93 20.27 7.95
C GLY A 199 19.45 19.14 7.04
N LEU A 200 20.33 18.50 6.26
CA LEU A 200 19.95 17.48 5.28
C LEU A 200 19.23 16.29 5.91
N LYS A 201 18.16 15.86 5.22
CA LYS A 201 17.39 14.64 5.50
C LYS A 201 17.35 13.71 4.29
N ARG A 202 17.38 14.25 3.07
CA ARG A 202 17.26 13.45 1.84
C ARG A 202 18.23 13.94 0.75
N VAL A 203 19.02 13.01 0.21
CA VAL A 203 20.04 13.27 -0.82
C VAL A 203 19.84 12.33 -2.01
N TYR A 204 19.64 12.90 -3.19
CA TYR A 204 19.41 12.17 -4.44
C TYR A 204 20.40 12.64 -5.51
N ILE A 205 21.49 11.91 -5.71
CA ILE A 205 22.52 12.22 -6.69
C ILE A 205 22.48 11.14 -7.77
N SER A 206 22.12 11.45 -9.01
CA SER A 206 21.97 10.38 -10.03
C SER A 206 22.41 10.72 -11.45
N ASN A 207 22.93 9.72 -12.15
CA ASN A 207 23.35 9.81 -13.55
C ASN A 207 24.39 10.91 -13.86
N ASN A 208 25.22 11.30 -12.88
CA ASN A 208 26.29 12.28 -13.08
C ASN A 208 27.56 11.53 -13.51
N THR A 209 27.86 11.53 -14.81
CA THR A 209 28.80 10.58 -15.41
C THR A 209 30.28 10.85 -15.10
N LEU A 210 30.62 12.09 -14.74
CA LEU A 210 31.99 12.50 -14.36
C LEU A 210 32.19 12.72 -12.85
N LEU A 211 31.12 12.60 -12.05
CA LEU A 211 31.19 12.82 -10.62
C LEU A 211 31.98 11.68 -9.96
N SER A 212 33.12 12.01 -9.35
CA SER A 212 34.08 11.05 -8.80
C SER A 212 34.30 11.18 -7.29
N SER A 213 33.79 12.26 -6.67
CA SER A 213 33.85 12.49 -5.22
C SER A 213 32.60 13.21 -4.74
N VAL A 214 32.10 12.80 -3.56
CA VAL A 214 31.04 13.50 -2.82
C VAL A 214 31.46 13.56 -1.36
N THR A 215 31.38 14.73 -0.74
CA THR A 215 31.65 14.92 0.69
C THR A 215 30.33 15.25 1.41
N LEU A 216 29.89 14.33 2.27
CA LEU A 216 28.68 14.40 3.11
C LEU A 216 29.00 14.54 4.60
N LYS A 217 30.20 15.05 4.95
CA LYS A 217 30.64 15.35 6.33
C LYS A 217 29.92 16.57 6.92
N THR A 218 28.66 16.42 7.30
CA THR A 218 27.83 17.53 7.79
C THR A 218 27.93 17.78 9.30
N GLY A 219 28.67 16.95 10.04
CA GLY A 219 28.56 16.86 11.51
C GLY A 219 27.21 16.30 11.99
N THR A 220 26.35 15.88 11.04
CA THR A 220 24.99 15.39 11.23
C THR A 220 24.62 14.26 10.27
N THR A 221 25.58 13.61 9.59
CA THR A 221 25.30 12.64 8.49
C THR A 221 24.34 11.53 8.92
N ALA A 222 24.39 11.12 10.19
CA ALA A 222 23.50 10.11 10.78
C ALA A 222 22.01 10.47 10.75
N ASN A 223 21.66 11.75 10.56
CA ASN A 223 20.29 12.24 10.49
C ASN A 223 19.71 12.22 9.07
N ILE A 224 20.47 11.78 8.06
CA ILE A 224 20.02 11.72 6.67
C ILE A 224 19.21 10.45 6.44
N ASP A 225 17.88 10.58 6.47
CA ASP A 225 16.90 9.52 6.24
C ASP A 225 17.14 8.71 4.95
N ILE A 226 17.53 9.37 3.86
CA ILE A 226 17.64 8.74 2.52
C ILE A 226 18.87 9.27 1.77
N VAL A 227 19.70 8.34 1.25
CA VAL A 227 20.75 8.62 0.27
C VAL A 227 20.59 7.70 -0.94
N GLN A 228 20.53 8.28 -2.14
CA GLN A 228 20.47 7.54 -3.42
C GLN A 228 21.53 8.05 -4.39
N LEU A 229 22.41 7.15 -4.86
CA LEU A 229 23.60 7.45 -5.66
C LEU A 229 23.62 6.77 -7.05
N LEU A 230 22.44 6.51 -7.62
CA LEU A 230 22.28 5.64 -8.80
C LEU A 230 22.88 6.24 -10.08
N GLY A 231 23.72 5.47 -10.78
CA GLY A 231 24.23 5.83 -12.11
C GLY A 231 25.37 6.85 -12.15
N ASN A 232 26.02 7.14 -11.01
CA ASN A 232 27.23 7.98 -10.97
C ASN A 232 28.47 7.08 -11.20
N THR A 233 28.77 6.75 -12.45
CA THR A 233 29.70 5.67 -12.82
C THR A 233 31.17 5.87 -12.43
N MET A 234 31.59 7.09 -12.09
CA MET A 234 32.95 7.41 -11.64
C MET A 234 33.05 7.57 -10.12
N LEU A 235 31.92 7.52 -9.39
CA LEU A 235 31.88 7.73 -7.95
C LEU A 235 32.16 6.40 -7.24
N THR A 236 33.35 6.25 -6.66
CA THR A 236 33.78 5.02 -5.96
C THR A 236 33.68 5.15 -4.44
N CYS A 237 33.72 6.36 -3.90
CA CYS A 237 33.64 6.62 -2.47
C CYS A 237 32.89 7.94 -2.17
N VAL A 238 32.20 7.99 -1.03
CA VAL A 238 31.53 9.17 -0.47
C VAL A 238 32.03 9.39 0.95
N GLU A 239 32.58 10.58 1.22
CA GLU A 239 33.08 10.91 2.56
C GLU A 239 31.92 11.22 3.50
N VAL A 240 31.90 10.61 4.68
CA VAL A 240 30.86 10.79 5.70
C VAL A 240 31.47 11.13 7.06
N ASP A 241 30.64 11.57 8.01
CA ASP A 241 31.07 11.75 9.39
C ASP A 241 31.58 10.43 10.02
N ALA A 242 32.39 10.55 11.08
CA ALA A 242 32.87 9.42 11.86
C ALA A 242 31.72 8.60 12.49
N GLY A 243 31.87 7.27 12.52
CA GLY A 243 30.95 6.37 13.26
C GLY A 243 29.59 6.12 12.61
N ILE A 244 29.42 6.39 11.32
CA ILE A 244 28.21 6.03 10.56
C ILE A 244 28.19 4.52 10.28
N PRO A 245 27.16 3.76 10.71
CA PRO A 245 27.08 2.32 10.46
C PRO A 245 26.66 2.04 9.00
N ILE A 246 27.65 1.89 8.12
CA ILE A 246 27.50 1.75 6.66
C ILE A 246 26.58 0.56 6.29
N ASN A 247 26.67 -0.54 7.05
CA ASN A 247 25.88 -1.77 6.87
C ASN A 247 24.51 -1.75 7.60
N GLY A 248 24.08 -0.62 8.18
CA GLY A 248 22.85 -0.51 8.98
C GLY A 248 21.72 0.32 8.37
N LEU A 249 22.00 1.15 7.35
CA LEU A 249 21.04 2.13 6.81
C LEU A 249 20.28 1.56 5.60
N THR A 250 19.20 0.82 5.86
CA THR A 250 18.37 0.13 4.84
C THR A 250 17.75 1.05 3.78
N THR A 251 17.75 2.36 4.01
CA THR A 251 17.25 3.42 3.11
C THR A 251 18.35 4.02 2.21
N TRP A 252 19.61 3.68 2.42
CA TRP A 252 20.74 4.12 1.61
C TRP A 252 21.00 3.10 0.50
N TYR A 253 20.60 3.43 -0.74
CA TYR A 253 20.56 2.45 -1.84
C TYR A 253 21.94 2.25 -2.48
N GLN A 254 22.57 1.09 -2.22
CA GLN A 254 23.99 0.81 -2.50
C GLN A 254 24.30 -0.27 -3.58
N GLN A 255 23.33 -0.87 -4.29
CA GLN A 255 23.64 -2.00 -5.20
C GLN A 255 24.70 -1.64 -6.26
N HIS A 256 25.94 -2.11 -6.05
CA HIS A 256 27.15 -1.79 -6.83
C HIS A 256 27.48 -0.28 -6.89
N GLY A 257 27.17 0.46 -5.81
CA GLY A 257 27.46 1.89 -5.66
C GLY A 257 28.79 2.18 -4.95
N PRO A 258 29.11 3.47 -4.71
CA PRO A 258 30.28 3.85 -3.93
C PRO A 258 30.21 3.37 -2.48
N ILE A 259 31.37 3.08 -1.90
CA ILE A 259 31.48 2.91 -0.45
C ILE A 259 31.27 4.25 0.27
N PHE A 260 30.78 4.20 1.50
CA PHE A 260 30.82 5.35 2.40
C PHE A 260 32.01 5.18 3.34
N ASN A 261 32.82 6.22 3.54
CA ASN A 261 33.98 6.14 4.43
C ASN A 261 34.23 7.47 5.14
N GLU A 262 34.85 7.47 6.32
CA GLU A 262 35.31 8.71 6.93
C GLU A 262 36.47 9.33 6.13
N ASP A 263 37.35 8.52 5.55
CA ASP A 263 38.46 8.98 4.72
C ASP A 263 38.50 8.23 3.38
N CYS A 264 37.94 8.85 2.33
CA CYS A 264 38.00 8.28 0.99
C CYS A 264 39.42 8.25 0.38
N ALA A 265 40.41 8.92 1.00
CA ALA A 265 41.81 8.76 0.62
C ALA A 265 42.45 7.50 1.22
N ASN A 266 41.90 6.97 2.33
CA ASN A 266 42.39 5.77 3.03
C ASN A 266 41.22 4.84 3.41
N PRO A 267 40.57 4.18 2.43
CA PRO A 267 39.41 3.35 2.68
C PRO A 267 39.72 2.18 3.64
N ALA A 268 38.68 1.76 4.36
CA ALA A 268 38.72 0.68 5.33
C ALA A 268 37.75 -0.45 4.97
N THR A 269 38.17 -1.69 5.24
CA THR A 269 37.47 -2.94 4.99
C THR A 269 36.93 -3.48 6.31
N TYR A 270 35.66 -3.90 6.33
CA TYR A 270 34.98 -4.43 7.50
C TYR A 270 35.29 -5.92 7.70
N ILE A 271 35.79 -6.30 8.88
CA ILE A 271 36.22 -7.66 9.23
C ILE A 271 35.69 -8.04 10.62
N PRO A 272 34.53 -8.70 10.72
CA PRO A 272 33.80 -8.94 11.98
C PRO A 272 34.24 -10.19 12.79
N ASP A 273 35.29 -10.90 12.38
CA ASP A 273 35.86 -12.01 13.16
C ASP A 273 37.15 -11.53 13.83
N ASP A 274 37.10 -11.32 15.15
CA ASP A 274 38.23 -10.90 15.99
C ASP A 274 39.53 -11.66 15.68
N ASN A 275 39.47 -12.96 15.33
CA ASN A 275 40.67 -13.74 15.05
C ASN A 275 41.21 -13.49 13.64
N PHE A 276 40.34 -13.19 12.67
CA PHE A 276 40.76 -12.82 11.32
C PHE A 276 41.35 -11.42 11.30
N GLU A 277 40.70 -10.45 11.93
CA GLU A 277 41.17 -9.08 12.06
C GLU A 277 42.50 -9.03 12.86
N ALA A 278 42.57 -9.67 14.04
CA ALA A 278 43.82 -9.74 14.82
C ALA A 278 44.97 -10.45 14.09
N TYR A 279 44.68 -11.42 13.20
CA TYR A 279 45.72 -11.99 12.33
C TYR A 279 46.25 -10.95 11.34
N LEU A 280 45.39 -10.16 10.71
CA LEU A 280 45.79 -9.15 9.73
C LEU A 280 46.57 -7.99 10.39
N GLU A 281 46.14 -7.55 11.57
CA GLU A 281 46.87 -6.62 12.43
C GLU A 281 48.29 -7.13 12.73
N ALA A 282 48.40 -8.37 13.23
CA ALA A 282 49.68 -8.99 13.56
C ALA A 282 50.64 -9.15 12.34
N ASN A 283 50.10 -9.14 11.12
CA ASN A 283 50.86 -9.27 9.87
C ASN A 283 51.02 -7.96 9.08
N SER A 284 50.76 -6.80 9.70
CA SER A 284 50.85 -5.47 9.06
C SER A 284 49.94 -5.29 7.83
N MET A 285 48.84 -6.04 7.79
CA MET A 285 47.75 -5.90 6.82
C MET A 285 46.59 -5.06 7.39
N GLY A 286 46.59 -4.86 8.71
CA GLY A 286 45.60 -4.10 9.48
C GLY A 286 45.69 -2.57 9.40
N ASN A 287 44.88 -1.89 10.20
CA ASN A 287 44.92 -0.44 10.44
C ASN A 287 45.83 -0.03 11.63
N GLY A 288 46.24 -0.98 12.48
CA GLY A 288 47.03 -0.77 13.70
C GLY A 288 46.23 -0.78 15.02
N ILE A 289 44.94 -1.07 14.97
CA ILE A 289 43.95 -1.10 16.05
C ILE A 289 43.34 -2.51 16.04
N ALA A 290 43.12 -3.10 17.22
CA ALA A 290 42.64 -4.48 17.32
C ALA A 290 41.23 -4.52 17.92
N ASN A 291 40.37 -5.31 17.31
CA ASN A 291 38.94 -5.50 17.56
C ASN A 291 38.16 -4.17 17.42
N ASP A 292 38.38 -3.46 16.30
CA ASP A 292 37.54 -2.35 15.84
C ASP A 292 36.73 -2.68 14.56
N ASP A 293 36.73 -3.96 14.18
CA ASP A 293 36.08 -4.56 13.01
C ASP A 293 36.60 -4.00 11.67
N LEU A 294 37.80 -3.38 11.64
CA LEU A 294 38.27 -2.61 10.49
C LEU A 294 39.76 -2.84 10.18
N VAL A 295 40.09 -2.96 8.89
CA VAL A 295 41.48 -2.88 8.40
C VAL A 295 41.60 -1.87 7.26
N THR A 296 42.78 -1.31 7.00
CA THR A 296 42.95 -0.39 5.86
C THR A 296 42.95 -1.17 4.54
N THR A 297 41.99 -0.91 3.65
CA THR A 297 41.80 -1.64 2.38
C THR A 297 43.04 -1.62 1.49
N SER A 298 43.80 -0.51 1.49
CA SER A 298 45.04 -0.39 0.71
C SER A 298 46.19 -1.27 1.21
N ASN A 299 46.13 -1.77 2.45
CA ASN A 299 47.11 -2.72 2.98
C ASN A 299 46.80 -4.17 2.55
N ILE A 300 45.53 -4.50 2.28
CA ILE A 300 45.10 -5.85 1.87
C ILE A 300 44.91 -6.03 0.36
N ASN A 301 44.50 -5.00 -0.38
CA ASN A 301 44.07 -5.14 -1.79
C ASN A 301 45.20 -5.50 -2.77
N THR A 302 46.47 -5.37 -2.35
CA THR A 302 47.66 -5.80 -3.11
C THR A 302 48.21 -7.17 -2.71
N ILE A 303 47.65 -7.82 -1.67
CA ILE A 303 48.15 -9.09 -1.14
C ILE A 303 47.80 -10.24 -2.10
N THR A 304 48.83 -10.97 -2.54
CA THR A 304 48.71 -12.04 -3.52
C THR A 304 48.65 -13.46 -2.93
N ALA A 305 49.00 -13.62 -1.64
CA ALA A 305 48.88 -14.88 -0.92
C ALA A 305 48.55 -14.63 0.57
N LEU A 306 47.60 -15.38 1.12
CA LEU A 306 47.11 -15.27 2.49
C LEU A 306 47.00 -16.67 3.13
N ASP A 307 47.56 -16.84 4.34
CA ASP A 307 47.47 -18.09 5.10
C ASP A 307 46.97 -17.84 6.53
N VAL A 308 45.65 -17.93 6.68
CA VAL A 308 44.91 -17.83 7.94
C VAL A 308 44.51 -19.22 8.47
N SER A 309 45.30 -20.25 8.17
CA SER A 309 45.06 -21.61 8.68
C SER A 309 45.27 -21.70 10.20
N ASN A 310 44.43 -22.48 10.88
CA ASN A 310 44.51 -22.75 12.32
C ASN A 310 44.52 -21.47 13.18
N GLN A 311 43.60 -20.54 12.88
CA GLN A 311 43.40 -19.29 13.63
C GLN A 311 42.07 -19.28 14.42
N SER A 312 41.28 -20.37 14.37
CA SER A 312 39.94 -20.44 14.97
C SER A 312 38.93 -19.44 14.38
N ILE A 313 39.16 -19.01 13.14
CA ILE A 313 38.26 -18.14 12.37
C ILE A 313 36.94 -18.88 12.09
N SER A 314 35.84 -18.15 12.19
CA SER A 314 34.48 -18.59 11.92
C SER A 314 33.82 -17.85 10.75
N ASP A 315 34.19 -16.58 10.54
CA ASP A 315 33.72 -15.73 9.45
C ASP A 315 34.93 -15.16 8.68
N LEU A 316 34.84 -15.15 7.34
CA LEU A 316 35.86 -14.58 6.44
C LEU A 316 35.39 -13.30 5.73
N THR A 317 34.28 -12.71 6.15
CA THR A 317 33.79 -11.41 5.66
C THR A 317 34.92 -10.38 5.62
N GLY A 318 35.07 -9.71 4.47
CA GLY A 318 36.18 -8.80 4.18
C GLY A 318 37.29 -9.43 3.32
N ILE A 319 37.27 -10.76 3.12
CA ILE A 319 38.16 -11.43 2.16
C ILE A 319 37.96 -10.92 0.72
N GLU A 320 36.76 -10.44 0.40
CA GLU A 320 36.39 -9.90 -0.91
C GLU A 320 37.29 -8.76 -1.39
N ASP A 321 37.78 -7.92 -0.46
CA ASP A 321 38.64 -6.77 -0.77
C ASP A 321 40.10 -7.16 -1.09
N PHE A 322 40.48 -8.43 -0.90
CA PHE A 322 41.76 -8.99 -1.34
C PHE A 322 41.74 -9.29 -2.86
N ILE A 323 41.54 -8.26 -3.68
CA ILE A 323 41.32 -8.35 -5.14
C ILE A 323 42.53 -8.94 -5.91
N ALA A 324 43.74 -8.81 -5.36
CA ALA A 324 44.97 -9.35 -5.95
C ALA A 324 45.28 -10.81 -5.55
N LEU A 325 44.44 -11.46 -4.73
CA LEU A 325 44.75 -12.74 -4.11
C LEU A 325 44.79 -13.89 -5.12
N THR A 326 45.92 -14.61 -5.15
CA THR A 326 46.16 -15.78 -6.02
C THR A 326 46.22 -17.09 -5.24
N GLU A 327 46.52 -17.05 -3.94
CA GLU A 327 46.59 -18.22 -3.05
C GLU A 327 45.92 -17.92 -1.69
N LEU A 328 44.84 -18.64 -1.36
CA LEU A 328 44.16 -18.58 -0.06
C LEU A 328 44.28 -19.90 0.69
N LYS A 329 44.79 -19.86 1.92
CA LYS A 329 44.77 -20.96 2.88
C LYS A 329 44.01 -20.54 4.14
N ALA A 330 42.97 -21.29 4.49
CA ALA A 330 42.22 -21.13 5.74
C ALA A 330 41.84 -22.53 6.29
N ASN A 331 42.82 -23.43 6.33
CA ASN A 331 42.62 -24.81 6.77
C ASN A 331 42.47 -24.90 8.29
N THR A 332 41.69 -25.86 8.79
CA THR A 332 41.55 -26.15 10.23
C THR A 332 41.00 -24.94 11.00
N ASN A 333 39.85 -24.46 10.57
CA ASN A 333 39.08 -23.37 11.17
C ASN A 333 37.62 -23.85 11.39
N THR A 334 36.69 -22.93 11.64
CA THR A 334 35.26 -23.22 11.85
C THR A 334 34.35 -22.53 10.83
N ILE A 335 34.88 -22.27 9.63
CA ILE A 335 34.21 -21.52 8.57
C ILE A 335 33.05 -22.34 7.98
N SER A 336 31.83 -21.84 8.13
CA SER A 336 30.60 -22.45 7.58
C SER A 336 30.21 -21.94 6.19
N THR A 337 30.64 -20.73 5.86
CA THR A 337 30.34 -20.02 4.59
C THR A 337 31.54 -19.18 4.19
N VAL A 338 31.80 -19.04 2.89
CA VAL A 338 32.85 -18.16 2.37
C VAL A 338 32.40 -17.57 1.04
N ASN A 339 32.60 -16.26 0.87
CA ASN A 339 32.36 -15.56 -0.38
C ASN A 339 33.70 -15.28 -1.08
N LEU A 340 33.81 -15.66 -2.35
CA LEU A 340 35.05 -15.54 -3.15
C LEU A 340 34.78 -14.90 -4.53
N THR A 341 33.65 -14.19 -4.71
CA THR A 341 33.23 -13.68 -6.03
C THR A 341 34.15 -12.60 -6.57
N GLU A 342 34.68 -11.74 -5.71
CA GLU A 342 35.56 -10.62 -6.08
C GLU A 342 37.03 -11.04 -6.19
N ASN A 343 37.42 -12.16 -5.57
CA ASN A 343 38.78 -12.73 -5.63
C ASN A 343 39.05 -13.47 -6.96
N ILE A 344 38.75 -12.83 -8.08
CA ILE A 344 38.81 -13.40 -9.44
C ILE A 344 40.19 -13.91 -9.84
N SER A 345 41.24 -13.43 -9.16
CA SER A 345 42.65 -13.77 -9.35
C SER A 345 43.08 -15.11 -8.72
N LEU A 346 42.21 -15.78 -7.94
CA LEU A 346 42.57 -17.00 -7.20
C LEU A 346 42.94 -18.18 -8.11
N GLU A 347 44.16 -18.68 -7.95
CA GLU A 347 44.66 -19.91 -8.58
C GLU A 347 44.64 -21.11 -7.62
N LYS A 348 44.63 -20.89 -6.29
CA LYS A 348 44.73 -21.96 -5.29
C LYS A 348 43.89 -21.63 -4.04
N ILE A 349 43.05 -22.58 -3.63
CA ILE A 349 42.15 -22.46 -2.47
C ILE A 349 42.31 -23.70 -1.59
N TYR A 350 42.66 -23.49 -0.31
CA TYR A 350 42.82 -24.55 0.69
C TYR A 350 41.95 -24.27 1.93
N LEU A 351 40.82 -24.97 2.04
CA LEU A 351 39.77 -24.81 3.05
C LEU A 351 39.48 -26.14 3.77
N ASN A 352 40.48 -27.01 3.90
CA ASN A 352 40.32 -28.34 4.51
C ASN A 352 40.02 -28.24 6.00
N ASN A 353 39.23 -29.18 6.54
CA ASN A 353 38.83 -29.24 7.94
C ASN A 353 38.11 -27.95 8.39
N ASN A 354 36.94 -27.70 7.80
CA ASN A 354 36.02 -26.60 8.14
C ASN A 354 34.59 -27.16 8.24
N THR A 355 33.57 -26.30 8.28
CA THR A 355 32.14 -26.67 8.41
C THR A 355 31.32 -26.28 7.17
N LEU A 356 31.96 -26.03 6.02
CA LEU A 356 31.31 -25.59 4.78
C LEU A 356 30.21 -26.56 4.34
N THR A 357 29.02 -26.04 4.04
CA THR A 357 27.91 -26.79 3.41
C THR A 357 27.88 -26.65 1.89
N GLU A 358 28.49 -25.59 1.37
CA GLU A 358 28.59 -25.24 -0.04
C GLU A 358 29.85 -24.39 -0.29
N ILE A 359 30.25 -24.26 -1.56
CA ILE A 359 31.30 -23.35 -2.00
C ILE A 359 31.03 -22.92 -3.45
N ASN A 360 31.15 -21.63 -3.74
CA ASN A 360 31.02 -21.10 -5.10
C ASN A 360 32.40 -20.64 -5.61
N VAL A 361 32.92 -21.34 -6.61
CA VAL A 361 34.20 -21.03 -7.28
C VAL A 361 34.05 -20.58 -8.74
N SER A 362 32.81 -20.23 -9.16
CA SER A 362 32.48 -19.93 -10.57
C SER A 362 33.20 -18.70 -11.13
N LYS A 363 33.61 -17.76 -10.27
CA LYS A 363 34.35 -16.54 -10.65
C LYS A 363 35.87 -16.74 -10.71
N ASN A 364 36.39 -17.74 -10.01
CA ASN A 364 37.83 -18.00 -9.91
C ASN A 364 38.28 -18.86 -11.11
N ILE A 365 38.11 -18.34 -12.33
CA ILE A 365 38.32 -19.08 -13.59
C ILE A 365 39.77 -19.58 -13.78
N GLY A 366 40.73 -18.96 -13.09
CA GLY A 366 42.15 -19.36 -13.05
C GLY A 366 42.49 -20.46 -12.04
N LEU A 367 41.51 -20.99 -11.30
CA LEU A 367 41.73 -21.95 -10.22
C LEU A 367 42.35 -23.28 -10.70
N LYS A 368 43.55 -23.57 -10.21
CA LYS A 368 44.35 -24.79 -10.47
C LYS A 368 44.30 -25.79 -9.31
N GLN A 369 44.09 -25.32 -8.07
CA GLN A 369 44.03 -26.19 -6.88
C GLN A 369 42.83 -25.87 -6.01
N LEU A 370 41.95 -26.86 -5.78
CA LEU A 370 40.83 -26.75 -4.85
C LEU A 370 40.89 -27.88 -3.81
N TRP A 371 41.11 -27.50 -2.55
CA TRP A 371 41.20 -28.44 -1.44
C TRP A 371 40.14 -28.09 -0.38
N VAL A 372 39.09 -28.89 -0.31
CA VAL A 372 37.89 -28.71 0.54
C VAL A 372 37.58 -29.97 1.34
N ARG A 373 38.57 -30.84 1.58
CA ARG A 373 38.38 -32.10 2.31
C ARG A 373 37.90 -31.86 3.74
N SER A 374 37.10 -32.79 4.27
CA SER A 374 36.57 -32.71 5.64
C SER A 374 35.77 -31.43 5.88
N ASN A 375 34.72 -31.30 5.07
CA ASN A 375 33.64 -30.32 5.21
C ASN A 375 32.30 -31.10 5.14
N THR A 376 31.18 -30.42 4.89
CA THR A 376 29.85 -31.05 4.74
C THR A 376 29.24 -30.85 3.35
N ILE A 377 30.05 -30.44 2.36
CA ILE A 377 29.64 -30.03 1.02
C ILE A 377 28.85 -31.14 0.34
N LYS A 378 27.66 -30.81 -0.17
CA LYS A 378 26.77 -31.74 -0.87
C LYS A 378 26.81 -31.61 -2.40
N ASN A 379 26.91 -30.39 -2.90
CA ASN A 379 26.99 -30.07 -4.32
C ASN A 379 28.31 -29.32 -4.55
N LEU A 380 29.11 -29.78 -5.50
CA LEU A 380 30.38 -29.14 -5.87
C LEU A 380 30.41 -28.93 -7.38
N ASP A 381 30.40 -27.67 -7.79
CA ASP A 381 30.53 -27.27 -9.19
C ASP A 381 31.91 -26.66 -9.42
N VAL A 382 32.65 -27.27 -10.35
CA VAL A 382 33.97 -26.80 -10.82
C VAL A 382 33.99 -26.59 -12.33
N SER A 383 32.81 -26.47 -12.96
CA SER A 383 32.66 -26.42 -14.43
C SER A 383 33.24 -25.15 -15.08
N SER A 384 33.41 -24.08 -14.31
CA SER A 384 34.10 -22.85 -14.75
C SER A 384 35.62 -22.92 -14.59
N ASN A 385 36.14 -23.86 -13.80
CA ASN A 385 37.56 -23.94 -13.42
C ASN A 385 38.30 -24.92 -14.35
N VAL A 386 38.30 -24.64 -15.66
CA VAL A 386 38.89 -25.54 -16.68
C VAL A 386 40.40 -25.76 -16.50
N ALA A 387 41.08 -24.87 -15.78
CA ALA A 387 42.49 -24.97 -15.41
C ALA A 387 42.76 -25.85 -14.16
N LEU A 388 41.74 -26.48 -13.57
CA LEU A 388 41.87 -27.25 -12.33
C LEU A 388 42.76 -28.50 -12.52
N GLU A 389 43.91 -28.50 -11.87
CA GLU A 389 44.93 -29.57 -11.91
C GLU A 389 44.83 -30.50 -10.68
N TRP A 390 44.48 -29.97 -9.50
CA TRP A 390 44.26 -30.73 -8.26
C TRP A 390 42.87 -30.50 -7.66
N LEU A 391 42.14 -31.57 -7.40
CA LEU A 391 40.91 -31.56 -6.62
C LEU A 391 41.00 -32.52 -5.42
N VAL A 392 40.86 -31.96 -4.22
CA VAL A 392 40.84 -32.70 -2.95
C VAL A 392 39.52 -32.40 -2.24
N CYS A 393 38.52 -33.26 -2.39
CA CYS A 393 37.18 -33.08 -1.83
C CYS A 393 36.69 -34.28 -1.00
N SER A 394 37.61 -35.15 -0.58
CA SER A 394 37.32 -36.31 0.27
C SER A 394 36.65 -35.94 1.60
N ARG A 395 35.92 -36.88 2.20
CA ARG A 395 35.21 -36.67 3.49
C ARG A 395 34.23 -35.49 3.42
N ASN A 396 33.33 -35.52 2.45
CA ASN A 396 32.21 -34.60 2.28
C ASN A 396 30.91 -35.41 2.05
N ASN A 397 29.83 -34.75 1.63
CA ASN A 397 28.54 -35.38 1.32
C ASN A 397 28.22 -35.35 -0.19
N ILE A 398 29.24 -35.23 -1.06
CA ILE A 398 29.04 -34.95 -2.49
C ILE A 398 28.27 -36.09 -3.15
N GLU A 399 27.12 -35.79 -3.77
CA GLU A 399 26.26 -36.80 -4.40
C GLU A 399 26.54 -36.99 -5.89
N ASN A 400 26.95 -35.95 -6.61
CA ASN A 400 27.23 -36.00 -8.04
C ASN A 400 28.44 -35.12 -8.34
N LEU A 401 29.35 -35.58 -9.20
CA LEU A 401 30.53 -34.81 -9.59
C LEU A 401 30.84 -35.00 -11.08
N ASP A 402 30.81 -33.90 -11.84
CA ASP A 402 31.20 -33.87 -13.24
C ASP A 402 32.51 -33.08 -13.39
N LEU A 403 33.60 -33.77 -13.73
CA LEU A 403 34.93 -33.21 -13.96
C LEU A 403 35.30 -33.16 -15.44
N SER A 404 34.34 -33.44 -16.34
CA SER A 404 34.66 -33.72 -17.74
C SER A 404 35.10 -32.51 -18.58
N VAL A 405 35.23 -31.35 -17.93
CA VAL A 405 35.74 -30.09 -18.47
C VAL A 405 37.09 -29.70 -17.89
N ASN A 406 37.45 -30.27 -16.74
CA ASN A 406 38.68 -30.02 -16.00
C ASN A 406 39.80 -30.88 -16.61
N THR A 407 40.02 -30.77 -17.92
CA THR A 407 40.91 -31.66 -18.70
C THR A 407 42.38 -31.59 -18.26
N ALA A 408 42.75 -30.56 -17.51
CA ALA A 408 44.05 -30.42 -16.84
C ALA A 408 44.21 -31.29 -15.57
N ALA A 409 43.13 -31.88 -15.04
CA ALA A 409 43.16 -32.59 -13.76
C ALA A 409 44.16 -33.77 -13.77
N GLY A 410 45.08 -33.73 -12.82
CA GLY A 410 46.12 -34.73 -12.60
C GLY A 410 46.11 -35.38 -11.23
N PHE A 411 45.32 -34.86 -10.28
CA PHE A 411 45.21 -35.40 -8.92
C PHE A 411 43.77 -35.28 -8.40
N LEU A 412 43.15 -36.41 -8.09
CA LEU A 412 41.76 -36.50 -7.65
C LEU A 412 41.62 -37.32 -6.35
N GLU A 413 41.38 -36.65 -5.21
CA GLU A 413 41.07 -37.29 -3.92
C GLU A 413 39.58 -37.09 -3.59
N LEU A 414 38.76 -38.09 -3.94
CA LEU A 414 37.29 -38.04 -3.94
C LEU A 414 36.66 -38.98 -2.89
N HIS A 415 37.48 -39.73 -2.15
CA HIS A 415 37.03 -40.81 -1.28
C HIS A 415 36.15 -40.34 -0.11
N THR A 416 35.33 -41.23 0.46
CA THR A 416 34.43 -40.91 1.59
C THR A 416 33.48 -39.76 1.25
N ASN A 417 32.65 -39.97 0.25
CA ASN A 417 31.58 -39.07 -0.20
C ASN A 417 30.28 -39.88 -0.36
N ASN A 418 29.25 -39.31 -0.98
CA ASN A 418 27.99 -39.99 -1.25
C ASN A 418 27.74 -40.13 -2.77
N LEU A 419 28.80 -40.25 -3.57
CA LEU A 419 28.70 -40.16 -5.03
C LEU A 419 27.75 -41.23 -5.58
N LYS A 420 26.91 -40.79 -6.52
CA LYS A 420 25.98 -41.58 -7.34
C LYS A 420 26.39 -41.54 -8.80
N THR A 421 26.90 -40.39 -9.25
CA THR A 421 27.53 -40.22 -10.57
C THR A 421 28.93 -39.60 -10.42
N LEU A 422 29.87 -40.05 -11.26
CA LEU A 422 31.21 -39.48 -11.37
C LEU A 422 31.65 -39.49 -12.84
N ASN A 423 31.65 -38.33 -13.48
CA ASN A 423 32.02 -38.17 -14.89
C ASN A 423 33.46 -37.64 -15.01
N LEU A 424 34.35 -38.47 -15.55
CA LEU A 424 35.78 -38.22 -15.79
C LEU A 424 36.10 -38.25 -17.30
N LYS A 425 35.10 -38.06 -18.17
CA LYS A 425 35.32 -37.98 -19.61
C LYS A 425 36.24 -36.81 -19.96
N ASN A 426 37.07 -36.93 -20.99
CA ASN A 426 38.12 -35.99 -21.38
C ASN A 426 39.27 -35.80 -20.37
N ILE A 427 39.28 -36.47 -19.21
CA ILE A 427 40.45 -36.50 -18.33
C ILE A 427 41.50 -37.41 -18.97
N SER A 428 42.68 -36.85 -19.28
CA SER A 428 43.72 -37.60 -19.98
C SER A 428 44.29 -38.72 -19.11
N ASN A 429 44.38 -39.91 -19.70
CA ASN A 429 45.12 -41.05 -19.15
C ASN A 429 46.65 -40.79 -19.05
N THR A 430 47.15 -39.65 -19.52
CA THR A 430 48.54 -39.21 -19.34
C THR A 430 48.73 -38.10 -18.31
N THR A 431 47.66 -37.43 -17.85
CA THR A 431 47.75 -36.39 -16.80
C THR A 431 47.44 -36.94 -15.42
N ILE A 432 46.54 -37.92 -15.32
CA ILE A 432 46.11 -38.49 -14.05
C ILE A 432 47.25 -39.27 -13.35
N SER A 433 47.77 -38.66 -12.28
CA SER A 433 48.88 -39.17 -11.46
C SER A 433 48.40 -39.81 -10.15
N TYR A 434 47.25 -39.39 -9.65
CA TYR A 434 46.60 -39.91 -8.45
C TYR A 434 45.08 -39.86 -8.57
N PHE A 435 44.43 -40.95 -8.16
CA PHE A 435 42.98 -41.09 -8.14
C PHE A 435 42.57 -42.01 -6.99
N ASP A 436 41.67 -41.55 -6.12
CA ASP A 436 40.97 -42.37 -5.13
C ASP A 436 39.50 -41.91 -4.99
N ALA A 437 38.57 -42.83 -5.26
CA ALA A 437 37.13 -42.61 -5.15
C ALA A 437 36.43 -43.67 -4.26
N LYS A 438 37.16 -44.36 -3.38
CA LYS A 438 36.61 -45.33 -2.42
C LYS A 438 35.59 -44.73 -1.46
N LEU A 439 34.83 -45.59 -0.77
CA LEU A 439 33.88 -45.20 0.27
C LEU A 439 32.81 -44.22 -0.26
N ASN A 440 32.34 -44.49 -1.47
CA ASN A 440 31.22 -43.90 -2.18
C ASN A 440 30.18 -45.01 -2.48
N PRO A 441 29.48 -45.54 -1.47
CA PRO A 441 28.73 -46.80 -1.57
C PRO A 441 27.55 -46.77 -2.56
N ASN A 442 27.13 -45.59 -3.04
CA ASN A 442 26.07 -45.42 -4.02
C ASN A 442 26.60 -45.28 -5.47
N LEU A 443 27.92 -45.30 -5.69
CA LEU A 443 28.55 -45.13 -6.99
C LEU A 443 28.64 -46.48 -7.70
N SER A 444 27.80 -46.70 -8.69
CA SER A 444 27.80 -47.94 -9.51
C SER A 444 28.66 -47.83 -10.76
N CYS A 445 28.86 -46.62 -11.28
CA CYS A 445 29.54 -46.39 -12.56
C CYS A 445 30.29 -45.05 -12.60
N ILE A 446 31.49 -45.08 -13.15
CA ILE A 446 32.38 -43.94 -13.38
C ILE A 446 32.60 -43.81 -14.89
N GLN A 447 32.23 -42.67 -15.47
CA GLN A 447 32.29 -42.48 -16.92
C GLN A 447 33.66 -41.95 -17.35
N VAL A 448 34.30 -42.63 -18.31
CA VAL A 448 35.67 -42.38 -18.80
C VAL A 448 35.74 -42.64 -20.30
N ASP A 449 36.73 -42.08 -21.01
CA ASP A 449 36.89 -42.38 -22.46
C ASP A 449 37.43 -43.78 -22.75
N ASP A 450 38.25 -44.35 -21.85
CA ASP A 450 38.86 -45.68 -22.00
C ASP A 450 38.67 -46.51 -20.73
N SER A 451 37.57 -47.25 -20.66
CA SER A 451 37.27 -48.11 -19.50
C SER A 451 38.30 -49.23 -19.30
N ALA A 452 39.02 -49.66 -20.34
CA ALA A 452 40.04 -50.71 -20.22
C ALA A 452 41.31 -50.18 -19.55
N TYR A 453 41.78 -48.99 -19.95
CA TYR A 453 42.88 -48.29 -19.28
C TYR A 453 42.55 -48.03 -17.79
N TRP A 454 41.37 -47.43 -17.52
CA TRP A 454 41.01 -47.05 -16.15
C TRP A 454 40.81 -48.28 -15.24
N THR A 455 40.19 -49.35 -15.74
CA THR A 455 40.07 -50.61 -14.97
C THR A 455 41.45 -51.22 -14.68
N THR A 456 42.38 -51.20 -15.64
CA THR A 456 43.72 -51.79 -15.46
C THR A 456 44.55 -51.05 -14.39
N ASN A 457 44.45 -49.72 -14.31
CA ASN A 457 45.30 -48.90 -13.45
C ASN A 457 44.63 -48.53 -12.11
N PHE A 458 43.30 -48.42 -12.05
CA PHE A 458 42.59 -47.81 -10.92
C PHE A 458 41.47 -48.66 -10.30
N ALA A 459 41.24 -49.91 -10.72
CA ALA A 459 40.20 -50.77 -10.12
C ALA A 459 40.38 -51.05 -8.62
N THR A 460 41.59 -50.84 -8.06
CA THR A 460 41.83 -50.95 -6.61
C THR A 460 41.48 -49.68 -5.83
N GLN A 461 41.09 -48.58 -6.51
CA GLN A 461 40.85 -47.24 -5.95
C GLN A 461 39.39 -46.77 -6.08
N ILE A 462 38.49 -47.73 -6.29
CA ILE A 462 37.03 -47.56 -6.32
C ILE A 462 36.40 -48.61 -5.40
N ASP A 463 35.11 -48.48 -5.09
CA ASP A 463 34.40 -49.52 -4.35
C ASP A 463 34.09 -50.74 -5.23
N ALA A 464 33.93 -51.92 -4.62
CA ALA A 464 33.65 -53.17 -5.32
C ALA A 464 32.29 -53.19 -6.06
N THR A 465 31.42 -52.22 -5.79
CA THR A 465 30.14 -51.98 -6.48
C THR A 465 30.26 -51.05 -7.68
N SER A 466 31.40 -50.36 -7.84
CA SER A 466 31.67 -49.40 -8.91
C SER A 466 32.35 -50.07 -10.11
N SER A 467 32.16 -49.50 -11.30
CA SER A 467 32.85 -49.93 -12.52
C SER A 467 33.17 -48.74 -13.43
N PHE A 468 34.23 -48.85 -14.25
CA PHE A 468 34.53 -47.86 -15.28
C PHE A 468 33.77 -48.20 -16.57
N SER A 469 33.13 -47.22 -17.19
CA SER A 469 32.40 -47.39 -18.46
C SER A 469 32.58 -46.18 -19.38
N VAL A 470 32.42 -46.40 -20.69
CA VAL A 470 32.31 -45.31 -21.68
C VAL A 470 30.92 -44.67 -21.72
N ASN A 471 29.93 -45.30 -21.11
CA ASN A 471 28.58 -44.77 -20.89
C ASN A 471 28.01 -45.37 -19.60
N CYS A 472 27.63 -44.52 -18.64
CA CYS A 472 27.11 -44.94 -17.34
C CYS A 472 25.58 -44.92 -17.21
N ASN A 473 24.83 -44.52 -18.25
CA ASN A 473 23.36 -44.42 -18.22
C ASN A 473 22.84 -43.66 -16.97
N TYR A 474 23.39 -42.48 -16.72
CA TYR A 474 23.08 -41.68 -15.52
C TYR A 474 21.59 -41.34 -15.41
N PRO A 475 21.08 -41.08 -14.17
CA PRO A 475 19.70 -40.67 -13.95
C PRO A 475 19.28 -39.48 -14.82
N THR A 476 18.13 -39.62 -15.48
CA THR A 476 17.55 -38.60 -16.36
C THR A 476 16.23 -38.08 -15.82
N THR A 477 16.04 -36.76 -15.92
CA THR A 477 14.76 -36.10 -15.74
C THR A 477 14.03 -36.08 -17.07
N ASN A 478 12.74 -36.42 -17.08
CA ASN A 478 11.91 -36.28 -18.27
C ASN A 478 11.59 -34.80 -18.50
N VAL A 479 11.91 -34.31 -19.69
CA VAL A 479 11.62 -32.95 -20.18
C VAL A 479 10.91 -33.13 -21.52
N LEU A 480 9.58 -33.29 -21.47
CA LEU A 480 8.79 -33.76 -22.62
C LEU A 480 8.55 -32.68 -23.68
N ASP A 481 8.70 -31.41 -23.32
CA ASP A 481 8.61 -30.29 -24.23
C ASP A 481 9.94 -30.12 -24.98
N ALA A 482 9.90 -30.38 -26.29
CA ALA A 482 11.07 -30.28 -27.14
C ALA A 482 11.74 -28.90 -27.10
N ALA A 483 11.00 -27.79 -26.92
CA ALA A 483 11.61 -26.47 -26.87
C ALA A 483 12.31 -26.21 -25.53
N PHE A 484 11.75 -26.69 -24.40
CA PHE A 484 12.41 -26.64 -23.10
C PHE A 484 13.65 -27.55 -23.06
N GLU A 485 13.53 -28.77 -23.59
CA GLU A 485 14.63 -29.71 -23.72
C GLU A 485 15.77 -29.13 -24.58
N ASN A 486 15.46 -28.63 -25.79
CA ASN A 486 16.45 -27.98 -26.67
C ASN A 486 17.13 -26.77 -26.00
N TYR A 487 16.41 -26.00 -25.17
CA TYR A 487 17.03 -24.93 -24.37
C TYR A 487 18.06 -25.51 -23.41
N LEU A 488 17.70 -26.54 -22.62
CA LEU A 488 18.63 -27.18 -21.68
C LEU A 488 19.82 -27.85 -22.39
N GLU A 489 19.63 -28.40 -23.58
CA GLU A 489 20.68 -28.96 -24.43
C GLU A 489 21.67 -27.92 -24.98
N THR A 490 21.26 -26.65 -25.07
CA THR A 490 22.04 -25.57 -25.69
C THR A 490 22.39 -24.43 -24.74
N HIS A 491 22.14 -24.57 -23.45
CA HIS A 491 22.50 -23.57 -22.43
C HIS A 491 23.23 -24.21 -21.25
N ASP A 492 24.21 -23.50 -20.70
CA ASP A 492 24.85 -23.88 -19.45
C ASP A 492 24.03 -23.44 -18.22
N ARG A 493 24.44 -23.92 -17.04
CA ARG A 493 23.85 -23.58 -15.73
C ARG A 493 23.76 -22.08 -15.40
N ASN A 494 24.48 -21.22 -16.14
CA ASN A 494 24.49 -19.77 -15.97
C ASN A 494 23.58 -19.06 -17.01
N GLY A 495 22.98 -19.81 -17.93
CA GLY A 495 22.17 -19.30 -19.04
C GLY A 495 22.98 -18.87 -20.27
N ASN A 496 24.28 -19.21 -20.38
CA ASN A 496 25.05 -18.92 -21.58
C ASN A 496 24.73 -19.94 -22.68
N VAL A 497 24.62 -19.48 -23.92
CA VAL A 497 24.47 -20.37 -25.09
C VAL A 497 25.75 -21.20 -25.28
N VAL A 498 25.58 -22.51 -25.40
CA VAL A 498 26.63 -23.49 -25.70
C VAL A 498 26.21 -24.37 -26.88
N ALA A 499 27.18 -25.00 -27.55
CA ALA A 499 26.87 -25.93 -28.65
C ALA A 499 26.08 -27.15 -28.16
N LEU A 500 25.29 -27.77 -29.04
CA LEU A 500 24.62 -29.05 -28.71
C LEU A 500 25.65 -30.10 -28.31
N GLY A 501 25.43 -30.75 -27.17
CA GLY A 501 26.38 -31.70 -26.59
C GLY A 501 27.67 -31.09 -26.06
N HIS A 502 27.74 -29.75 -25.96
CA HIS A 502 28.78 -29.08 -25.20
C HIS A 502 28.71 -29.53 -23.74
N ILE A 503 29.87 -29.67 -23.13
CA ILE A 503 30.01 -30.41 -21.90
C ILE A 503 29.43 -29.68 -20.67
N ASN A 504 29.39 -28.33 -20.70
CA ASN A 504 28.71 -27.47 -19.72
C ASN A 504 27.18 -27.36 -19.92
N SER A 505 26.62 -27.95 -20.98
CA SER A 505 25.17 -27.96 -21.23
C SER A 505 24.43 -28.61 -20.06
N MET A 506 23.25 -28.07 -19.70
CA MET A 506 22.34 -28.70 -18.74
C MET A 506 21.77 -30.03 -19.26
N GLY A 507 21.85 -30.26 -20.57
CA GLY A 507 21.36 -31.43 -21.27
C GLY A 507 22.19 -32.72 -21.16
N ASN A 508 21.67 -33.78 -21.77
CA ASN A 508 22.28 -35.10 -21.93
C ASN A 508 23.12 -35.26 -23.22
N ALA A 509 23.21 -34.22 -24.06
CA ALA A 509 23.84 -34.16 -25.38
C ALA A 509 23.01 -34.71 -26.56
N ILE A 510 21.72 -35.01 -26.37
CA ILE A 510 20.82 -35.62 -27.35
C ILE A 510 19.51 -34.83 -27.42
N ALA A 511 19.46 -33.86 -28.32
CA ALA A 511 18.27 -33.02 -28.52
C ALA A 511 17.04 -33.79 -29.04
N ASN A 512 15.90 -33.57 -28.39
CA ASN A 512 14.56 -34.09 -28.71
C ASN A 512 14.36 -35.58 -28.36
N ASP A 513 15.07 -36.10 -27.34
CA ASP A 513 14.85 -37.43 -26.76
C ASP A 513 13.90 -37.43 -25.55
N GLY A 514 13.47 -36.24 -25.12
CA GLY A 514 12.56 -36.00 -24.01
C GLY A 514 13.21 -36.04 -22.63
N LYS A 515 14.55 -35.95 -22.53
CA LYS A 515 15.30 -36.13 -21.29
C LYS A 515 16.52 -35.22 -21.16
N VAL A 516 16.89 -34.94 -19.92
CA VAL A 516 18.18 -34.34 -19.56
C VAL A 516 18.79 -35.08 -18.37
N PHE A 517 20.09 -34.97 -18.10
CA PHE A 517 20.68 -35.57 -16.91
C PHE A 517 20.26 -34.81 -15.65
N THR A 518 19.63 -35.49 -14.69
CA THR A 518 19.09 -34.85 -13.46
C THR A 518 20.17 -34.09 -12.69
N HIS A 519 21.39 -34.64 -12.60
CA HIS A 519 22.51 -34.03 -11.88
C HIS A 519 23.01 -32.70 -12.49
N ARG A 520 22.64 -32.40 -13.74
CA ARG A 520 23.04 -31.17 -14.44
C ARG A 520 22.04 -30.03 -14.24
N ILE A 521 20.77 -30.35 -14.02
CA ILE A 521 19.70 -29.37 -13.75
C ILE A 521 19.47 -29.14 -12.24
N GLU A 522 19.76 -30.12 -11.38
CA GLU A 522 19.40 -30.00 -9.96
C GLU A 522 20.17 -28.91 -9.21
N THR A 523 21.34 -28.51 -9.73
CA THR A 523 22.23 -27.48 -9.17
C THR A 523 22.06 -26.10 -9.83
N VAL A 524 21.06 -25.91 -10.70
CA VAL A 524 20.83 -24.66 -11.43
C VAL A 524 20.15 -23.65 -10.52
N ILE A 525 20.88 -22.58 -10.17
CA ILE A 525 20.43 -21.51 -9.26
C ILE A 525 19.47 -20.53 -9.96
N LYS A 526 19.72 -20.23 -11.25
CA LYS A 526 18.93 -19.30 -12.06
C LYS A 526 18.55 -19.93 -13.39
N LEU A 527 17.25 -19.95 -13.69
CA LEU A 527 16.70 -20.35 -14.99
C LEU A 527 15.99 -19.14 -15.61
N ASP A 528 16.62 -18.50 -16.60
CA ASP A 528 16.15 -17.28 -17.26
C ASP A 528 16.08 -17.54 -18.77
N ILE A 529 14.88 -17.89 -19.25
CA ILE A 529 14.65 -18.38 -20.61
C ILE A 529 14.14 -17.21 -21.46
N GLN A 530 14.99 -16.71 -22.36
CA GLN A 530 14.67 -15.59 -23.23
C GLN A 530 14.37 -16.09 -24.66
N SER A 531 13.10 -16.45 -24.90
CA SER A 531 12.63 -17.16 -26.11
C SER A 531 13.10 -18.64 -26.18
N PRO A 532 12.50 -19.52 -27.02
CA PRO A 532 11.51 -19.28 -28.08
C PRO A 532 10.04 -19.41 -27.65
N ASN A 533 9.13 -18.89 -28.50
CA ASN A 533 7.66 -18.83 -28.31
C ASN A 533 6.94 -20.19 -28.39
N THR A 534 7.49 -21.26 -27.84
CA THR A 534 7.04 -22.64 -28.10
C THR A 534 7.03 -23.56 -26.90
N ILE A 535 7.55 -23.17 -25.72
CA ILE A 535 7.44 -24.03 -24.54
C ILE A 535 5.98 -24.03 -24.08
N ALA A 536 5.37 -25.21 -24.17
CA ALA A 536 4.02 -25.53 -23.78
C ALA A 536 3.95 -26.28 -22.44
N ASP A 537 5.04 -26.94 -22.04
CA ASP A 537 5.12 -27.73 -20.81
C ASP A 537 6.49 -27.56 -20.12
N PHE A 538 6.46 -27.38 -18.79
CA PHE A 538 7.64 -27.32 -17.92
C PHE A 538 7.84 -28.61 -17.10
N THR A 539 7.26 -29.74 -17.53
CA THR A 539 7.57 -31.07 -17.01
C THR A 539 9.09 -31.26 -16.90
N GLY A 540 9.54 -31.56 -15.68
CA GLY A 540 10.96 -31.63 -15.29
C GLY A 540 11.40 -30.51 -14.34
N LEU A 541 10.72 -29.37 -14.30
CA LEU A 541 11.07 -28.21 -13.45
C LEU A 541 11.20 -28.55 -11.95
N LYS A 542 10.41 -29.51 -11.46
CA LYS A 542 10.46 -30.02 -10.08
C LYS A 542 11.83 -30.60 -9.65
N ASP A 543 12.67 -31.01 -10.61
CA ASP A 543 13.97 -31.61 -10.34
C ASP A 543 15.09 -30.55 -10.27
N PHE A 544 14.79 -29.27 -10.53
CA PHE A 544 15.68 -28.12 -10.32
C PHE A 544 15.69 -27.75 -8.82
N ARG A 545 16.40 -28.54 -8.02
CA ARG A 545 16.36 -28.50 -6.54
C ARG A 545 16.94 -27.22 -5.94
N ASP A 546 18.02 -26.70 -6.52
CA ASP A 546 18.71 -25.50 -6.04
C ASP A 546 18.21 -24.19 -6.67
N LEU A 547 17.07 -24.22 -7.39
CA LEU A 547 16.56 -23.07 -8.14
C LEU A 547 16.03 -21.97 -7.23
N GLU A 548 16.70 -20.81 -7.26
CA GLU A 548 16.35 -19.61 -6.50
C GLU A 548 15.65 -18.55 -7.37
N ILE A 549 15.97 -18.48 -8.66
CA ILE A 549 15.46 -17.46 -9.57
C ILE A 549 14.89 -18.11 -10.84
N PHE A 550 13.58 -17.96 -11.04
CA PHE A 550 12.91 -18.28 -12.30
C PHE A 550 12.53 -17.00 -13.06
N GLY A 551 13.07 -16.84 -14.26
CA GLY A 551 12.84 -15.71 -15.16
C GLY A 551 12.22 -16.13 -16.47
N TYR A 552 11.04 -15.58 -16.78
CA TYR A 552 10.44 -15.62 -18.10
C TYR A 552 9.79 -14.28 -18.43
N LEU A 553 9.94 -13.81 -19.67
CA LEU A 553 9.55 -12.45 -20.06
C LEU A 553 8.66 -12.32 -21.30
N PHE A 554 8.67 -13.27 -22.25
CA PHE A 554 7.96 -13.11 -23.54
C PHE A 554 7.49 -14.42 -24.20
N GLY A 555 6.19 -14.62 -24.38
CA GLY A 555 5.67 -15.31 -25.58
C GLY A 555 5.56 -16.84 -25.57
N ASN A 556 5.69 -17.50 -24.43
CA ASN A 556 5.44 -18.94 -24.33
C ASN A 556 3.94 -19.30 -24.36
N VAL A 557 3.65 -20.59 -24.57
CA VAL A 557 2.28 -21.13 -24.76
C VAL A 557 1.83 -22.08 -23.65
N PHE A 558 2.61 -22.26 -22.58
CA PHE A 558 2.19 -23.07 -21.42
C PHE A 558 0.97 -22.46 -20.71
N SER A 559 0.06 -23.35 -20.29
CA SER A 559 -1.19 -22.96 -19.62
C SER A 559 -1.13 -23.06 -18.09
N THR A 560 -0.16 -23.80 -17.57
CA THR A 560 0.05 -24.04 -16.14
C THR A 560 1.54 -24.14 -15.82
N ILE A 561 1.95 -23.73 -14.63
CA ILE A 561 3.31 -23.98 -14.08
C ILE A 561 3.24 -24.26 -12.57
N ASP A 562 4.12 -25.10 -12.06
CA ASP A 562 4.16 -25.54 -10.67
C ASP A 562 5.57 -25.44 -10.10
N PHE A 563 5.73 -24.63 -9.05
CA PHE A 563 6.98 -24.37 -8.33
C PHE A 563 7.06 -25.08 -6.98
N SER A 564 6.04 -25.87 -6.59
CA SER A 564 5.90 -26.43 -5.23
C SER A 564 7.03 -27.36 -4.77
N SER A 565 7.91 -27.79 -5.69
CA SER A 565 9.09 -28.60 -5.39
C SER A 565 10.40 -27.79 -5.35
N ASN A 566 10.41 -26.53 -5.80
CA ASN A 566 11.60 -25.69 -5.92
C ASN A 566 11.82 -24.89 -4.61
N LEU A 567 12.10 -25.62 -3.51
CA LEU A 567 12.02 -25.07 -2.15
C LEU A 567 12.99 -23.91 -1.83
N LYS A 568 14.03 -23.67 -2.65
CA LYS A 568 14.95 -22.53 -2.51
C LYS A 568 14.51 -21.26 -3.26
N MET A 569 13.34 -21.27 -3.90
CA MET A 569 12.87 -20.15 -4.73
C MET A 569 12.79 -18.84 -3.94
N LYS A 570 13.45 -17.79 -4.46
CA LYS A 570 13.44 -16.41 -3.95
C LYS A 570 12.70 -15.46 -4.90
N ARG A 571 12.80 -15.67 -6.21
CA ARG A 571 12.24 -14.76 -7.22
C ARG A 571 11.60 -15.49 -8.40
N ILE A 572 10.32 -15.18 -8.65
CA ILE A 572 9.56 -15.68 -9.79
C ILE A 572 9.14 -14.52 -10.68
N THR A 573 9.49 -14.56 -11.96
CA THR A 573 9.06 -13.58 -12.97
C THR A 573 8.44 -14.30 -14.16
N LEU A 574 7.15 -14.05 -14.40
CA LEU A 574 6.33 -14.61 -15.47
C LEU A 574 5.69 -13.48 -16.29
N GLY A 575 6.53 -12.75 -17.04
CA GLY A 575 6.08 -11.71 -17.96
C GLY A 575 5.51 -12.27 -19.26
N LEU A 576 4.38 -11.69 -19.70
CA LEU A 576 3.77 -11.82 -21.02
C LEU A 576 3.46 -13.27 -21.45
N ASN A 577 2.68 -13.97 -20.62
CA ASN A 577 2.28 -15.36 -20.82
C ASN A 577 0.79 -15.49 -21.15
N ALA A 578 0.41 -15.15 -22.39
CA ALA A 578 -1.00 -15.04 -22.81
C ALA A 578 -1.82 -16.34 -22.73
N ALA A 579 -1.18 -17.51 -22.58
CA ALA A 579 -1.84 -18.80 -22.39
C ALA A 579 -1.95 -19.22 -20.90
N LEU A 580 -1.21 -18.59 -20.00
CA LEU A 580 -1.06 -19.02 -18.60
C LEU A 580 -2.35 -18.76 -17.81
N THR A 581 -2.96 -19.82 -17.28
CA THR A 581 -4.23 -19.78 -16.53
C THR A 581 -4.09 -20.13 -15.05
N ASN A 582 -3.04 -20.85 -14.66
CA ASN A 582 -2.81 -21.26 -13.27
C ASN A 582 -1.32 -21.29 -12.92
N VAL A 583 -0.98 -20.84 -11.72
CA VAL A 583 0.37 -20.91 -11.15
C VAL A 583 0.26 -21.55 -9.76
N THR A 584 0.94 -22.67 -9.55
CA THR A 584 1.03 -23.31 -8.24
C THR A 584 2.33 -22.93 -7.57
N PHE A 585 2.27 -22.30 -6.39
CA PHE A 585 3.46 -22.03 -5.57
C PHE A 585 3.69 -23.07 -4.48
N GLY A 586 2.65 -23.54 -3.80
CA GLY A 586 2.82 -24.40 -2.63
C GLY A 586 3.35 -23.62 -1.42
N ASN A 587 4.31 -24.21 -0.68
CA ASN A 587 4.93 -23.60 0.50
C ASN A 587 6.39 -23.26 0.20
N LEU A 588 6.66 -22.01 -0.19
CA LEU A 588 7.98 -21.51 -0.57
C LEU A 588 8.36 -20.34 0.36
N PRO A 589 8.95 -20.64 1.53
CA PRO A 589 9.10 -19.66 2.61
C PRO A 589 10.07 -18.52 2.29
N ASP A 590 10.94 -18.70 1.29
CA ASP A 590 12.00 -17.77 0.91
C ASP A 590 11.66 -16.87 -0.30
N VAL A 591 10.45 -16.95 -0.85
CA VAL A 591 10.04 -16.09 -1.98
C VAL A 591 9.82 -14.65 -1.53
N GLU A 592 10.59 -13.74 -2.09
CA GLU A 592 10.56 -12.29 -1.83
C GLU A 592 9.88 -11.51 -2.96
N TYR A 593 9.97 -11.99 -4.20
CA TYR A 593 9.46 -11.29 -5.40
C TYR A 593 8.65 -12.20 -6.32
N ILE A 594 7.44 -11.77 -6.67
CA ILE A 594 6.62 -12.36 -7.72
C ILE A 594 6.17 -11.30 -8.72
N GLN A 595 6.31 -11.62 -10.01
CA GLN A 595 5.68 -10.88 -11.10
C GLN A 595 4.91 -11.81 -12.04
N LEU A 596 3.63 -11.50 -12.24
CA LEU A 596 2.73 -12.03 -13.26
C LEU A 596 2.42 -10.91 -14.27
N GLY A 597 2.06 -11.23 -15.52
CA GLY A 597 1.86 -10.21 -16.54
C GLY A 597 1.29 -10.70 -17.87
N SER A 598 0.26 -9.98 -18.37
CA SER A 598 -0.50 -10.26 -19.59
C SER A 598 -0.84 -11.74 -19.76
N ASP A 599 -1.39 -12.31 -18.68
CA ASP A 599 -1.80 -13.70 -18.55
C ASP A 599 -3.32 -13.83 -18.34
N LEU A 600 -3.79 -15.06 -18.19
CA LEU A 600 -5.17 -15.44 -17.94
C LEU A 600 -5.37 -15.97 -16.51
N VAL A 601 -4.44 -15.69 -15.58
CA VAL A 601 -4.53 -16.17 -14.19
C VAL A 601 -5.66 -15.44 -13.48
N ALA A 602 -6.71 -16.17 -13.12
CA ALA A 602 -7.91 -15.61 -12.50
C ALA A 602 -7.84 -15.54 -10.96
N ASN A 603 -7.07 -16.44 -10.34
CA ASN A 603 -6.85 -16.52 -8.90
C ASN A 603 -5.42 -17.00 -8.64
N VAL A 604 -4.85 -16.62 -7.50
CA VAL A 604 -3.52 -17.06 -7.05
C VAL A 604 -3.51 -17.24 -5.54
N ASP A 605 -2.86 -18.28 -5.04
CA ASP A 605 -2.71 -18.53 -3.61
C ASP A 605 -1.30 -18.08 -3.15
N LEU A 606 -1.26 -17.05 -2.30
CA LEU A 606 -0.02 -16.52 -1.72
C LEU A 606 0.21 -16.99 -0.27
N SER A 607 -0.61 -17.90 0.25
CA SER A 607 -0.62 -18.27 1.67
C SER A 607 0.67 -18.95 2.16
N GLY A 608 1.38 -19.65 1.26
CA GLY A 608 2.66 -20.29 1.54
C GLY A 608 3.90 -19.42 1.34
N LEU A 609 3.75 -18.08 1.25
CA LEU A 609 4.81 -17.13 0.87
C LEU A 609 5.04 -16.02 1.93
N PRO A 610 5.42 -16.36 3.17
CA PRO A 610 5.49 -15.40 4.29
C PRO A 610 6.51 -14.26 4.09
N LYS A 611 7.61 -14.48 3.36
CA LYS A 611 8.63 -13.45 3.10
C LYS A 611 8.34 -12.53 1.90
N LEU A 612 7.22 -12.70 1.20
CA LEU A 612 6.91 -11.97 -0.02
C LEU A 612 6.89 -10.45 0.21
N GLU A 613 7.88 -9.74 -0.32
CA GLU A 613 8.02 -8.29 -0.21
C GLU A 613 7.36 -7.54 -1.37
N GLU A 614 7.33 -8.16 -2.56
CA GLU A 614 6.82 -7.52 -3.77
C GLU A 614 5.99 -8.47 -4.63
N PHE A 615 4.72 -8.09 -4.86
CA PHE A 615 3.81 -8.78 -5.77
C PHE A 615 3.37 -7.85 -6.90
N LYS A 616 3.58 -8.29 -8.14
CA LYS A 616 3.09 -7.63 -9.35
C LYS A 616 2.16 -8.56 -10.13
N SER A 617 1.02 -8.03 -10.55
CA SER A 617 0.21 -8.53 -11.66
C SER A 617 -0.16 -7.35 -12.55
N LEU A 618 0.12 -7.45 -13.85
CA LEU A 618 -0.08 -6.39 -14.84
C LEU A 618 -0.86 -6.93 -16.05
N ASN A 619 -1.97 -6.30 -16.42
CA ASN A 619 -2.79 -6.71 -17.58
C ASN A 619 -3.35 -8.15 -17.50
N GLY A 620 -3.52 -8.70 -16.29
CA GLY A 620 -3.94 -10.08 -16.05
C GLY A 620 -5.46 -10.26 -16.03
N LYS A 621 -5.90 -11.35 -15.37
CA LYS A 621 -7.33 -11.68 -15.14
C LYS A 621 -7.69 -11.87 -13.67
N LEU A 622 -6.83 -11.48 -12.72
CA LEU A 622 -7.08 -11.68 -11.29
C LEU A 622 -8.42 -11.04 -10.88
N THR A 623 -9.31 -11.85 -10.30
CA THR A 623 -10.63 -11.40 -9.80
C THR A 623 -10.63 -11.21 -8.29
N SER A 624 -9.69 -11.84 -7.59
CA SER A 624 -9.46 -11.71 -6.15
C SER A 624 -7.97 -11.86 -5.80
N LEU A 625 -7.58 -11.35 -4.64
CA LEU A 625 -6.26 -11.56 -4.06
C LEU A 625 -6.36 -11.56 -2.53
N ASN A 626 -5.72 -12.52 -1.88
CA ASN A 626 -5.60 -12.58 -0.42
C ASN A 626 -4.13 -12.40 -0.02
N THR A 627 -3.81 -11.29 0.65
CA THR A 627 -2.45 -10.93 1.09
C THR A 627 -2.23 -11.12 2.60
N ALA A 628 -3.18 -11.73 3.31
CA ALA A 628 -3.19 -11.78 4.78
C ALA A 628 -2.05 -12.62 5.40
N ALA A 629 -1.43 -13.51 4.63
CA ALA A 629 -0.25 -14.28 5.03
C ALA A 629 1.08 -13.56 4.75
N ASN A 630 1.05 -12.44 4.02
CA ASN A 630 2.23 -11.79 3.45
C ASN A 630 2.53 -10.48 4.21
N SER A 631 2.80 -10.57 5.51
CA SER A 631 3.04 -9.39 6.37
C SER A 631 4.24 -8.54 5.93
N ASN A 632 5.20 -9.15 5.21
CA ASN A 632 6.39 -8.49 4.69
C ASN A 632 6.15 -7.69 3.39
N LEU A 633 4.93 -7.69 2.85
CA LEU A 633 4.60 -7.06 1.56
C LEU A 633 4.77 -5.53 1.61
N LYS A 634 5.84 -5.04 0.99
CA LYS A 634 6.18 -3.62 0.82
C LYS A 634 5.61 -3.01 -0.45
N ARG A 635 5.53 -3.77 -1.54
CA ARG A 635 5.19 -3.24 -2.88
C ARG A 635 4.14 -4.11 -3.57
N LEU A 636 2.96 -3.52 -3.83
CA LEU A 636 1.83 -4.20 -4.47
C LEU A 636 1.41 -3.47 -5.75
N THR A 637 1.50 -4.16 -6.89
CA THR A 637 1.01 -3.66 -8.19
C THR A 637 0.05 -4.65 -8.82
N LEU A 638 -1.15 -4.18 -9.16
CA LEU A 638 -2.29 -4.98 -9.62
C LEU A 638 -2.95 -4.36 -10.87
N ALA A 639 -2.23 -3.51 -11.61
CA ALA A 639 -2.82 -2.66 -12.64
C ALA A 639 -3.41 -3.46 -13.81
N ASN A 640 -4.57 -3.02 -14.32
CA ASN A 640 -5.29 -3.65 -15.44
C ASN A 640 -5.70 -5.12 -15.14
N ASN A 641 -6.36 -5.34 -14.00
CA ASN A 641 -6.93 -6.65 -13.60
C ASN A 641 -8.46 -6.53 -13.40
N LEU A 642 -9.09 -7.53 -12.77
CA LEU A 642 -10.53 -7.63 -12.56
C LEU A 642 -10.90 -7.68 -11.06
N ILE A 643 -10.01 -7.23 -10.17
CA ILE A 643 -10.18 -7.38 -8.71
C ILE A 643 -11.34 -6.53 -8.22
N THR A 644 -12.25 -7.16 -7.47
CA THR A 644 -13.50 -6.53 -6.97
C THR A 644 -13.42 -6.02 -5.55
N SER A 645 -12.59 -6.61 -4.70
CA SER A 645 -12.31 -6.14 -3.34
C SER A 645 -10.86 -6.45 -2.97
N LEU A 646 -10.27 -5.61 -2.13
CA LEU A 646 -8.90 -5.77 -1.67
C LEU A 646 -8.77 -5.34 -0.20
N ASP A 647 -8.27 -6.23 0.65
CA ASP A 647 -7.99 -5.96 2.07
C ASP A 647 -6.49 -6.04 2.33
N LEU A 648 -5.91 -4.92 2.74
CA LEU A 648 -4.49 -4.72 3.02
C LEU A 648 -4.25 -4.32 4.50
N SER A 649 -5.26 -4.47 5.36
CA SER A 649 -5.19 -4.09 6.79
C SER A 649 -4.09 -4.81 7.59
N THR A 650 -3.62 -5.96 7.10
CA THR A 650 -2.53 -6.74 7.70
C THR A 650 -1.14 -6.43 7.11
N ASN A 651 -1.07 -5.74 5.98
CA ASN A 651 0.20 -5.44 5.28
C ASN A 651 0.78 -4.12 5.83
N ILE A 652 1.34 -4.18 7.05
CA ILE A 652 1.82 -3.01 7.81
C ILE A 652 3.12 -2.39 7.28
N LEU A 653 3.83 -3.08 6.37
CA LEU A 653 5.06 -2.59 5.74
C LEU A 653 4.85 -2.01 4.33
N LEU A 654 3.59 -1.82 3.90
CA LEU A 654 3.27 -1.41 2.53
C LEU A 654 3.71 0.04 2.23
N GLU A 655 4.71 0.19 1.35
CA GLU A 655 5.31 1.44 0.87
C GLU A 655 4.73 1.90 -0.47
N ARG A 656 4.18 0.97 -1.27
CA ARG A 656 3.69 1.27 -2.63
C ARG A 656 2.47 0.44 -3.01
N LEU A 657 1.42 1.12 -3.47
CA LEU A 657 0.20 0.50 -4.00
C LEU A 657 -0.16 1.07 -5.38
N ASN A 658 -0.29 0.21 -6.38
CA ASN A 658 -0.91 0.54 -7.66
C ASN A 658 -2.00 -0.47 -8.02
N ALA A 659 -3.27 -0.09 -7.86
CA ALA A 659 -4.44 -0.90 -8.22
C ALA A 659 -5.26 -0.28 -9.38
N THR A 660 -4.61 0.50 -10.25
CA THR A 660 -5.23 1.21 -11.37
C THR A 660 -5.99 0.26 -12.31
N ASN A 661 -7.16 0.69 -12.81
CA ASN A 661 -7.98 -0.03 -13.80
C ASN A 661 -8.33 -1.46 -13.34
N ASN A 662 -9.12 -1.55 -12.27
CA ASN A 662 -9.67 -2.79 -11.73
C ASN A 662 -11.20 -2.74 -11.74
N LYS A 663 -11.86 -3.50 -10.85
CA LYS A 663 -13.30 -3.50 -10.61
C LYS A 663 -13.61 -3.29 -9.14
N LEU A 664 -12.72 -2.61 -8.41
CA LEU A 664 -12.84 -2.45 -6.96
C LEU A 664 -14.17 -1.79 -6.59
N THR A 665 -14.81 -2.32 -5.56
CA THR A 665 -15.95 -1.73 -4.85
C THR A 665 -15.65 -1.50 -3.37
N SER A 666 -14.62 -2.18 -2.83
CA SER A 666 -14.03 -1.90 -1.52
C SER A 666 -12.50 -2.00 -1.54
N LEU A 667 -11.85 -1.13 -0.76
CA LEU A 667 -10.42 -1.14 -0.50
C LEU A 667 -10.20 -0.83 1.00
N ASN A 668 -9.56 -1.75 1.72
CA ASN A 668 -9.17 -1.55 3.12
C ASN A 668 -7.65 -1.39 3.24
N LEU A 669 -7.22 -0.24 3.73
CA LEU A 669 -5.84 0.18 3.97
C LEU A 669 -5.63 0.64 5.41
N LYS A 670 -6.50 0.22 6.35
CA LYS A 670 -6.41 0.57 7.77
C LYS A 670 -5.37 -0.29 8.51
N ASN A 671 -4.13 -0.18 8.06
CA ASN A 671 -2.96 -0.94 8.53
C ASN A 671 -2.11 -0.17 9.58
N ASN A 672 -2.55 1.04 9.98
CA ASN A 672 -1.83 1.96 10.87
C ASN A 672 -0.45 2.42 10.37
N ALA A 673 -0.19 2.28 9.07
CA ALA A 673 1.09 2.58 8.42
C ALA A 673 0.91 3.38 7.11
N ASN A 674 -0.15 4.17 6.98
CA ASN A 674 -0.45 4.92 5.75
C ASN A 674 0.67 5.90 5.37
N ASN A 675 1.41 6.41 6.35
CA ASN A 675 2.56 7.29 6.15
C ASN A 675 3.76 6.63 5.44
N LEU A 676 3.81 5.29 5.34
CA LEU A 676 4.83 4.58 4.54
C LEU A 676 4.58 4.74 3.03
N ILE A 677 3.32 4.89 2.60
CA ILE A 677 3.01 5.13 1.18
C ILE A 677 3.14 6.62 0.89
N GLN A 678 4.34 7.04 0.48
CA GLN A 678 4.65 8.42 0.15
C GLN A 678 3.93 8.90 -1.13
N THR A 679 3.84 10.22 -1.29
CA THR A 679 3.27 10.88 -2.48
C THR A 679 3.89 10.34 -3.77
N GLY A 680 3.03 9.92 -4.71
CA GLY A 680 3.45 9.30 -5.98
C GLY A 680 3.58 7.78 -5.95
N PHE A 681 3.58 7.12 -4.78
CA PHE A 681 3.59 5.66 -4.66
C PHE A 681 2.21 5.03 -4.42
N PHE A 682 1.16 5.85 -4.37
CA PHE A 682 -0.24 5.43 -4.38
C PHE A 682 -0.87 5.70 -5.74
N ASN A 683 -1.60 4.75 -6.33
CA ASN A 683 -2.48 4.98 -7.49
C ASN A 683 -3.62 3.95 -7.57
N ILE A 684 -4.86 4.41 -7.63
CA ILE A 684 -6.08 3.58 -7.68
C ILE A 684 -7.07 4.05 -8.76
N ARG A 685 -6.63 4.88 -9.72
CA ARG A 685 -7.51 5.44 -10.76
C ARG A 685 -8.20 4.36 -11.61
N ASN A 686 -9.29 4.73 -12.27
CA ASN A 686 -10.13 3.85 -13.09
C ASN A 686 -10.75 2.69 -12.29
N ASN A 687 -11.31 2.98 -11.10
CA ASN A 687 -12.10 2.05 -10.30
C ASN A 687 -13.52 2.62 -10.06
N PRO A 688 -14.38 2.67 -11.10
CA PRO A 688 -15.65 3.39 -11.05
C PRO A 688 -16.69 2.84 -10.04
N GLY A 689 -16.48 1.62 -9.53
CA GLY A 689 -17.34 1.02 -8.50
C GLY A 689 -16.92 1.32 -7.06
N LEU A 690 -15.76 1.94 -6.85
CA LEU A 690 -15.19 2.24 -5.53
C LEU A 690 -15.56 3.68 -5.16
N THR A 691 -16.15 3.86 -3.98
CA THR A 691 -16.58 5.18 -3.46
C THR A 691 -15.94 5.51 -2.11
N CYS A 692 -15.54 4.51 -1.33
CA CYS A 692 -14.92 4.66 -0.02
C CYS A 692 -13.70 3.75 0.11
N ILE A 693 -12.61 4.31 0.65
CA ILE A 693 -11.34 3.63 0.91
C ILE A 693 -11.06 3.75 2.42
N GLU A 694 -10.97 2.62 3.11
CA GLU A 694 -10.76 2.62 4.56
C GLU A 694 -9.29 2.85 4.87
N VAL A 695 -8.96 3.83 5.71
CA VAL A 695 -7.59 4.22 6.07
C VAL A 695 -7.47 4.45 7.57
N SER A 696 -6.26 4.39 8.10
CA SER A 696 -5.98 4.78 9.49
C SER A 696 -5.84 6.29 9.66
N ASP A 697 -5.30 7.01 8.66
CA ASP A 697 -5.18 8.47 8.67
C ASP A 697 -5.78 9.10 7.41
N VAL A 698 -6.95 9.70 7.57
CA VAL A 698 -7.70 10.40 6.51
C VAL A 698 -7.05 11.73 6.11
N ALA A 699 -6.38 12.41 7.04
CA ALA A 699 -5.72 13.69 6.75
C ALA A 699 -4.47 13.47 5.90
N TYR A 700 -3.63 12.51 6.29
CA TYR A 700 -2.47 12.08 5.50
C TYR A 700 -2.88 11.58 4.12
N ALA A 701 -3.89 10.71 4.03
CA ALA A 701 -4.35 10.15 2.76
C ALA A 701 -4.86 11.26 1.80
N ASN A 702 -5.67 12.20 2.27
CA ASN A 702 -6.13 13.31 1.43
C ASN A 702 -4.98 14.22 0.95
N ALA A 703 -3.95 14.44 1.78
CA ALA A 703 -2.81 15.29 1.42
C ALA A 703 -1.84 14.63 0.41
N ASN A 704 -1.61 13.31 0.51
CA ASN A 704 -0.53 12.64 -0.22
C ASN A 704 -1.02 11.72 -1.36
N TRP A 705 -2.26 11.23 -1.32
CA TRP A 705 -2.77 10.20 -2.23
C TRP A 705 -3.75 10.74 -3.28
N THR A 706 -3.27 11.71 -4.07
CA THR A 706 -4.06 12.42 -5.10
C THR A 706 -4.39 11.57 -6.34
N ALA A 707 -3.74 10.41 -6.53
CA ALA A 707 -3.96 9.54 -7.68
C ALA A 707 -5.17 8.59 -7.50
N LYS A 708 -6.35 9.19 -7.42
CA LYS A 708 -7.65 8.52 -7.33
C LYS A 708 -8.67 9.21 -8.24
N ASP A 709 -9.70 8.48 -8.69
CA ASP A 709 -10.87 9.09 -9.35
C ASP A 709 -11.65 9.99 -8.37
N THR A 710 -12.47 10.89 -8.91
CA THR A 710 -13.15 11.94 -8.14
C THR A 710 -14.18 11.41 -7.14
N GLN A 711 -14.89 10.31 -7.44
CA GLN A 711 -15.88 9.73 -6.52
C GLN A 711 -15.28 9.02 -5.29
N HIS A 712 -13.95 8.85 -5.23
CA HIS A 712 -13.30 8.18 -4.12
C HIS A 712 -13.15 9.09 -2.90
N SER A 713 -13.64 8.63 -1.75
CA SER A 713 -13.43 9.24 -0.44
C SER A 713 -12.53 8.37 0.45
N PHE A 714 -11.68 9.00 1.27
CA PHE A 714 -10.94 8.31 2.34
C PHE A 714 -11.71 8.43 3.65
N ASN A 715 -11.86 7.34 4.39
CA ASN A 715 -12.58 7.31 5.66
C ASN A 715 -11.91 6.35 6.66
N THR A 716 -12.04 6.61 7.96
CA THR A 716 -11.62 5.66 9.01
C THR A 716 -12.58 4.49 9.19
N ASP A 717 -13.78 4.53 8.61
CA ASP A 717 -14.75 3.43 8.59
C ASP A 717 -15.58 3.49 7.30
N CYS A 718 -15.27 2.62 6.33
CA CYS A 718 -16.08 2.47 5.11
C CYS A 718 -17.20 1.43 5.25
N SER A 719 -17.33 0.80 6.42
CA SER A 719 -18.26 -0.32 6.61
C SER A 719 -19.73 0.09 6.76
N ALA A 720 -20.01 1.39 6.93
CA ALA A 720 -21.39 1.86 7.02
C ALA A 720 -21.62 3.37 6.78
N VAL A 721 -22.28 3.68 5.66
CA VAL A 721 -23.31 4.72 5.65
C VAL A 721 -24.45 4.22 6.53
N TRP A 722 -24.50 4.72 7.77
CA TRP A 722 -25.56 4.42 8.74
C TRP A 722 -26.75 5.36 8.48
N SER A 723 -27.79 4.85 7.83
CA SER A 723 -29.03 5.60 7.68
C SER A 723 -29.90 5.49 8.94
N VAL A 724 -30.73 6.52 9.15
CA VAL A 724 -31.84 6.51 10.09
C VAL A 724 -32.77 5.35 9.72
N MET A 725 -33.04 4.46 10.67
CA MET A 725 -33.97 3.36 10.45
C MET A 725 -35.41 3.89 10.49
N THR A 726 -36.14 3.72 9.39
CA THR A 726 -37.57 4.03 9.30
C THR A 726 -38.31 2.85 8.65
N SER A 727 -39.64 2.87 8.62
CA SER A 727 -40.41 1.93 7.79
C SER A 727 -40.07 2.11 6.30
N SER A 728 -40.24 1.09 5.47
CA SER A 728 -39.99 1.20 4.02
C SER A 728 -40.90 2.22 3.32
N ALA A 729 -42.13 2.39 3.80
CA ALA A 729 -43.04 3.44 3.34
C ALA A 729 -42.46 4.83 3.70
N THR A 730 -42.05 5.01 4.97
CA THR A 730 -41.45 6.26 5.47
C THR A 730 -40.15 6.58 4.74
N THR A 731 -39.27 5.61 4.48
CA THR A 731 -38.04 5.83 3.70
C THR A 731 -38.37 6.32 2.29
N THR A 732 -39.33 5.68 1.61
CA THR A 732 -39.72 6.02 0.24
C THR A 732 -40.24 7.45 0.13
N VAL A 733 -41.03 7.90 1.10
CA VAL A 733 -41.55 9.28 1.14
C VAL A 733 -40.44 10.27 1.45
N LEU A 734 -39.60 10.03 2.46
CA LEU A 734 -38.54 10.97 2.84
C LEU A 734 -37.52 11.19 1.70
N LEU A 735 -37.20 10.16 0.90
CA LEU A 735 -36.29 10.29 -0.25
C LEU A 735 -36.85 11.13 -1.41
N THR A 736 -38.14 11.51 -1.41
CA THR A 736 -38.67 12.48 -2.41
C THR A 736 -38.57 13.93 -1.94
N ILE A 737 -38.12 14.18 -0.70
CA ILE A 737 -38.01 15.52 -0.13
C ILE A 737 -36.70 16.18 -0.58
N THR A 738 -36.83 17.24 -1.37
CA THR A 738 -35.69 18.01 -1.90
C THR A 738 -34.77 18.51 -0.78
N GLY A 739 -33.47 18.20 -0.91
CA GLY A 739 -32.44 18.63 0.05
C GLY A 739 -32.29 17.76 1.30
N LEU A 740 -33.11 16.71 1.47
CA LEU A 740 -32.98 15.77 2.58
C LEU A 740 -31.95 14.66 2.30
N ASP A 741 -31.91 14.13 1.08
CA ASP A 741 -30.82 13.30 0.56
C ASP A 741 -29.85 14.20 -0.23
N ALA A 742 -29.02 14.96 0.49
CA ALA A 742 -28.20 16.02 -0.08
C ALA A 742 -27.05 15.49 -0.96
N ASN A 743 -26.64 14.24 -0.76
CA ASN A 743 -25.61 13.56 -1.54
C ASN A 743 -26.21 12.69 -2.68
N ASN A 744 -27.54 12.49 -2.68
CA ASN A 744 -28.31 11.67 -3.61
C ASN A 744 -27.81 10.21 -3.70
N ASP A 745 -27.30 9.66 -2.60
CA ASP A 745 -26.86 8.26 -2.52
C ASP A 745 -28.05 7.32 -2.35
N GLY A 746 -29.21 7.80 -1.88
CA GLY A 746 -30.40 7.03 -1.54
C GLY A 746 -30.42 6.59 -0.07
N ALA A 747 -29.86 7.37 0.84
CA ALA A 747 -29.81 7.10 2.28
C ALA A 747 -29.91 8.41 3.07
N ILE A 748 -30.62 8.38 4.19
CA ILE A 748 -30.75 9.54 5.08
C ILE A 748 -29.94 9.26 6.33
N THR A 749 -28.76 9.87 6.44
CA THR A 749 -27.92 9.74 7.64
C THR A 749 -28.48 10.57 8.81
N VAL A 750 -27.95 10.33 10.01
CA VAL A 750 -28.26 11.15 11.19
C VAL A 750 -27.85 12.61 10.99
N ALA A 751 -26.78 12.86 10.24
CA ALA A 751 -26.30 14.21 9.96
C ALA A 751 -27.26 14.96 9.03
N GLU A 752 -27.72 14.33 7.95
CA GLU A 752 -28.70 14.90 7.02
C GLU A 752 -30.05 15.16 7.71
N ALA A 753 -30.58 14.18 8.45
CA ALA A 753 -31.83 14.35 9.21
C ALA A 753 -31.71 15.49 10.26
N ALA A 754 -30.59 15.60 10.97
CA ALA A 754 -30.38 16.65 11.95
C ALA A 754 -30.12 18.03 11.32
N ALA A 755 -29.52 18.09 10.13
CA ALA A 755 -29.28 19.34 9.40
C ALA A 755 -30.52 19.85 8.65
N PHE A 756 -31.47 18.98 8.32
CA PHE A 756 -32.70 19.36 7.63
C PHE A 756 -33.58 20.26 8.51
N THR A 757 -33.79 21.50 8.06
CA THR A 757 -34.58 22.52 8.77
C THR A 757 -36.06 22.50 8.44
N GLY A 758 -36.49 21.70 7.46
CA GLY A 758 -37.84 21.75 6.88
C GLY A 758 -37.86 22.47 5.54
N ASP A 759 -39.07 22.67 5.00
CA ASP A 759 -39.35 23.51 3.84
C ASP A 759 -39.11 25.01 4.14
N ALA A 760 -39.59 25.90 3.27
CA ALA A 760 -39.48 27.36 3.46
C ALA A 760 -40.17 27.89 4.74
N ASN A 761 -41.03 27.10 5.39
CA ASN A 761 -41.73 27.41 6.64
C ASN A 761 -41.17 26.63 7.85
N GLY A 762 -40.07 25.89 7.66
CA GLY A 762 -39.48 25.01 8.66
C GLY A 762 -40.27 23.72 8.90
N GLU A 763 -41.08 23.29 7.91
CA GLU A 763 -42.00 22.16 8.01
C GLU A 763 -41.44 20.88 7.36
N LEU A 764 -41.56 19.76 8.08
CA LEU A 764 -41.52 18.42 7.49
C LEU A 764 -42.96 17.93 7.27
N ASN A 765 -43.47 18.14 6.05
CA ASN A 765 -44.81 17.69 5.68
C ASN A 765 -44.79 16.25 5.13
N LEU A 766 -45.49 15.36 5.82
CA LEU A 766 -45.72 13.97 5.46
C LEU A 766 -47.22 13.65 5.42
N SER A 767 -48.08 14.67 5.32
CA SER A 767 -49.54 14.54 5.37
C SER A 767 -50.10 13.68 4.23
N GLY A 768 -50.96 12.70 4.55
CA GLY A 768 -51.61 11.82 3.58
C GLY A 768 -50.67 10.95 2.73
N THR A 769 -49.39 10.83 3.10
CA THR A 769 -48.37 10.11 2.31
C THR A 769 -48.42 8.59 2.45
N GLY A 770 -49.16 8.06 3.42
CA GLY A 770 -49.34 6.63 3.68
C GLY A 770 -48.30 6.02 4.62
N ILE A 771 -47.58 6.82 5.41
CA ILE A 771 -46.64 6.32 6.42
C ILE A 771 -47.37 5.63 7.59
N THR A 772 -46.85 4.52 8.10
CA THR A 772 -47.53 3.73 9.14
C THR A 772 -47.07 4.04 10.57
N ASP A 773 -45.90 4.67 10.70
CA ASP A 773 -45.24 4.98 11.95
C ASP A 773 -44.28 6.17 11.77
N VAL A 774 -43.79 6.66 12.91
CA VAL A 774 -42.86 7.80 13.00
C VAL A 774 -41.46 7.37 13.47
N GLU A 775 -41.09 6.08 13.35
CA GLU A 775 -39.75 5.61 13.74
C GLU A 775 -38.68 6.25 12.87
N GLY A 776 -37.63 6.74 13.54
CA GLY A 776 -36.54 7.48 12.93
C GLY A 776 -36.80 8.98 12.75
N LEU A 777 -38.06 9.45 12.76
CA LEU A 777 -38.36 10.89 12.67
C LEU A 777 -37.82 11.68 13.88
N GLN A 778 -37.52 11.01 15.01
CA GLN A 778 -36.80 11.58 16.15
C GLN A 778 -35.37 12.07 15.84
N ALA A 779 -34.80 11.72 14.68
CA ALA A 779 -33.50 12.23 14.21
C ALA A 779 -33.58 13.67 13.68
N PHE A 780 -34.78 14.16 13.31
CA PHE A 780 -34.99 15.48 12.72
C PHE A 780 -35.05 16.54 13.81
N THR A 781 -33.89 16.92 14.33
CA THR A 781 -33.82 17.80 15.51
C THR A 781 -34.02 19.29 15.20
N SER A 782 -33.82 19.72 13.95
CA SER A 782 -33.82 21.13 13.55
C SER A 782 -35.12 21.61 12.88
N ILE A 783 -36.08 20.72 12.62
CA ILE A 783 -37.40 21.12 12.09
C ILE A 783 -38.22 21.85 13.16
N LEU A 784 -38.98 22.87 12.72
CA LEU A 784 -39.87 23.64 13.59
C LEU A 784 -41.31 23.12 13.54
N GLN A 785 -41.70 22.49 12.44
CA GLN A 785 -43.06 21.97 12.24
C GLN A 785 -43.02 20.54 11.68
N LEU A 786 -43.95 19.69 12.13
CA LEU A 786 -44.10 18.30 11.68
C LEU A 786 -45.59 18.03 11.43
N ASP A 787 -45.93 17.75 10.18
CA ASP A 787 -47.28 17.30 9.79
C ASP A 787 -47.23 15.84 9.36
N VAL A 788 -47.94 14.99 10.09
CA VAL A 788 -48.14 13.57 9.78
C VAL A 788 -49.63 13.22 9.72
N SER A 789 -50.48 14.20 9.45
CA SER A 789 -51.94 14.03 9.37
C SER A 789 -52.38 13.05 8.27
N GLY A 790 -53.55 12.42 8.43
CA GLY A 790 -54.17 11.59 7.40
C GLY A 790 -53.47 10.25 7.07
N ASN A 791 -52.56 9.78 7.93
CA ASN A 791 -51.70 8.62 7.64
C ASN A 791 -52.15 7.30 8.31
N GLY A 792 -53.02 7.36 9.32
CA GLY A 792 -53.46 6.19 10.08
C GLY A 792 -52.47 5.69 11.14
N ILE A 793 -51.51 6.53 11.54
CA ILE A 793 -50.50 6.24 12.57
C ILE A 793 -51.19 5.97 13.92
N THR A 794 -50.62 5.05 14.71
CA THR A 794 -51.20 4.59 16.00
C THR A 794 -50.34 4.86 17.23
N ASP A 795 -49.04 5.12 17.06
CA ASP A 795 -48.05 5.28 18.14
C ASP A 795 -47.11 6.47 17.85
N LEU A 796 -47.01 7.40 18.80
CA LEU A 796 -46.12 8.58 18.73
C LEU A 796 -44.80 8.37 19.52
N SER A 797 -44.70 7.29 20.30
CA SER A 797 -43.56 7.07 21.21
C SER A 797 -42.17 7.10 20.56
N PRO A 798 -41.96 6.76 19.26
CA PRO A 798 -40.66 6.97 18.64
C PRO A 798 -40.12 8.41 18.73
N LEU A 799 -40.98 9.43 18.52
CA LEU A 799 -40.57 10.84 18.58
C LEU A 799 -40.06 11.25 19.97
N THR A 800 -40.61 10.65 21.02
CA THR A 800 -40.32 10.96 22.42
C THR A 800 -39.29 10.00 23.05
N ASN A 801 -38.93 8.91 22.37
CA ASN A 801 -37.91 7.97 22.82
C ASN A 801 -36.51 8.61 22.92
N SER A 802 -35.74 8.20 23.93
CA SER A 802 -34.35 8.62 24.13
C SER A 802 -33.34 7.91 23.22
N THR A 803 -33.80 6.94 22.42
CA THR A 803 -32.99 6.12 21.52
C THR A 803 -33.73 5.80 20.23
N PHE A 804 -32.99 5.61 19.13
CA PHE A 804 -33.56 5.19 17.85
C PHE A 804 -32.62 4.26 17.06
N GLY A 805 -33.18 3.55 16.09
CA GLY A 805 -32.45 2.61 15.24
C GLY A 805 -31.68 3.28 14.10
N LEU A 806 -30.53 2.71 13.75
CA LEU A 806 -29.79 2.94 12.51
C LEU A 806 -29.60 1.61 11.77
N ILE A 807 -29.54 1.68 10.44
CA ILE A 807 -29.24 0.54 9.57
C ILE A 807 -28.08 0.87 8.63
N ALA A 808 -27.15 -0.06 8.46
CA ALA A 808 -26.03 0.08 7.53
C ALA A 808 -26.47 -0.36 6.13
N LYS A 809 -26.56 0.58 5.19
CA LYS A 809 -27.09 0.32 3.83
C LYS A 809 -26.37 -0.79 3.07
N SER A 810 -25.05 -0.89 3.23
CA SER A 810 -24.19 -1.88 2.57
C SER A 810 -24.26 -3.29 3.17
N THR A 811 -24.71 -3.45 4.42
CA THR A 811 -24.61 -4.74 5.15
C THR A 811 -25.90 -5.20 5.84
N GLY A 812 -26.93 -4.36 5.90
CA GLY A 812 -28.18 -4.65 6.61
C GLY A 812 -28.05 -4.74 8.15
N LYS A 813 -26.84 -4.54 8.71
CA LYS A 813 -26.62 -4.54 10.15
C LYS A 813 -27.33 -3.35 10.80
N THR A 814 -27.80 -3.54 12.03
CA THR A 814 -28.52 -2.52 12.79
C THR A 814 -27.81 -2.16 14.09
N LYS A 815 -27.93 -0.91 14.53
CA LYS A 815 -27.47 -0.44 15.85
C LYS A 815 -28.44 0.58 16.43
N THR A 816 -28.53 0.66 17.75
CA THR A 816 -29.35 1.66 18.45
C THR A 816 -28.45 2.76 18.99
N ILE A 817 -28.79 4.02 18.73
CA ILE A 817 -28.09 5.18 19.27
C ILE A 817 -28.97 5.99 20.22
N ARG A 818 -28.35 6.81 21.08
CA ARG A 818 -29.05 7.75 21.96
C ARG A 818 -29.26 9.09 21.27
N LYS A 819 -30.41 9.70 21.51
CA LYS A 819 -30.74 11.08 21.11
C LYS A 819 -29.87 12.04 21.92
N THR A 820 -29.03 12.83 21.25
CA THR A 820 -28.12 13.81 21.89
C THR A 820 -28.73 15.20 22.02
N THR A 821 -29.74 15.52 21.21
CA THR A 821 -30.35 16.85 21.10
C THR A 821 -31.87 16.71 21.13
N ALA A 822 -32.56 17.59 21.85
CA ALA A 822 -34.02 17.68 21.79
C ALA A 822 -34.48 18.18 20.41
N MET A 823 -35.74 17.94 20.04
CA MET A 823 -36.29 18.49 18.81
C MET A 823 -36.70 19.96 19.01
N ALA A 824 -36.43 20.81 18.04
CA ALA A 824 -36.82 22.23 18.01
C ALA A 824 -38.33 22.45 17.74
N LEU A 825 -39.14 21.40 17.79
CA LEU A 825 -40.52 21.35 17.29
C LEU A 825 -41.46 22.31 18.05
N GLU A 826 -42.01 23.28 17.32
CA GLU A 826 -42.98 24.26 17.80
C GLU A 826 -44.42 23.94 17.34
N THR A 827 -44.59 23.32 16.18
CA THR A 827 -45.90 22.91 15.64
C THR A 827 -45.92 21.40 15.40
N ILE A 828 -46.96 20.71 15.86
CA ILE A 828 -47.21 19.30 15.50
C ILE A 828 -48.65 19.07 15.06
N VAL A 829 -48.81 18.43 13.90
CA VAL A 829 -50.11 18.21 13.24
C VAL A 829 -50.31 16.70 13.07
N LEU A 830 -51.24 16.15 13.85
CA LEU A 830 -51.51 14.72 14.03
C LEU A 830 -52.96 14.33 13.69
N ASN A 831 -53.75 15.23 13.11
CA ASN A 831 -55.16 14.97 12.83
C ASN A 831 -55.38 13.83 11.82
N ASP A 832 -56.58 13.25 11.83
CA ASP A 832 -56.99 12.20 10.89
C ASP A 832 -56.08 10.94 10.94
N ASN A 833 -55.63 10.59 12.14
CA ASN A 833 -54.84 9.39 12.43
C ASN A 833 -55.65 8.40 13.32
N SER A 834 -54.98 7.39 13.88
CA SER A 834 -55.59 6.33 14.69
C SER A 834 -54.93 6.14 16.06
N PHE A 835 -54.30 7.19 16.61
CA PHE A 835 -53.66 7.15 17.93
C PHE A 835 -54.63 6.73 19.04
N GLU A 836 -54.18 5.86 19.96
CA GLU A 836 -54.90 5.50 21.19
C GLU A 836 -54.44 6.33 22.40
N VAL A 837 -53.15 6.67 22.45
CA VAL A 837 -52.53 7.48 23.51
C VAL A 837 -51.53 8.46 22.86
N LEU A 838 -51.50 9.69 23.36
CA LEU A 838 -50.50 10.69 22.98
C LEU A 838 -49.79 11.22 24.24
N ASP A 839 -48.47 11.15 24.24
CA ASP A 839 -47.62 11.68 25.29
C ASP A 839 -46.67 12.73 24.69
N PHE A 840 -46.80 13.98 25.11
CA PHE A 840 -45.97 15.11 24.69
C PHE A 840 -44.98 15.54 25.78
N ASN A 841 -44.78 14.74 26.84
CA ASN A 841 -44.05 15.14 28.03
C ASN A 841 -42.57 15.49 27.78
N THR A 842 -41.98 15.06 26.65
CA THR A 842 -40.60 15.39 26.24
C THR A 842 -40.51 16.50 25.18
N LEU A 843 -41.65 17.04 24.71
CA LEU A 843 -41.73 18.04 23.63
C LEU A 843 -42.06 19.42 24.23
N THR A 844 -41.04 20.03 24.85
CA THR A 844 -41.14 21.25 25.66
C THR A 844 -41.21 22.56 24.88
N ASN A 845 -41.15 22.53 23.55
CA ASN A 845 -41.12 23.73 22.69
C ASN A 845 -42.44 23.97 21.95
N LEU A 846 -43.43 23.08 22.09
CA LEU A 846 -44.69 23.12 21.36
C LEU A 846 -45.51 24.38 21.67
N LYS A 847 -46.00 25.03 20.61
CA LYS A 847 -46.89 26.20 20.61
C LYS A 847 -48.23 25.86 19.94
N ASN A 848 -48.20 25.04 18.89
CA ASN A 848 -49.37 24.63 18.12
C ASN A 848 -49.49 23.09 18.08
N VAL A 849 -50.66 22.56 18.42
CA VAL A 849 -50.91 21.11 18.41
C VAL A 849 -52.31 20.83 17.84
N ASP A 850 -52.39 20.11 16.72
CA ASP A 850 -53.65 19.53 16.24
C ASP A 850 -53.64 18.01 16.39
N ILE A 851 -54.62 17.47 17.10
CA ILE A 851 -54.86 16.03 17.32
C ILE A 851 -56.30 15.65 17.00
N SER A 852 -57.02 16.50 16.27
CA SER A 852 -58.43 16.31 15.95
C SER A 852 -58.67 15.08 15.04
N ASN A 853 -59.93 14.64 14.93
CA ASN A 853 -60.31 13.49 14.10
C ASN A 853 -59.55 12.19 14.42
N ASN A 854 -59.07 11.99 15.65
CA ASN A 854 -58.48 10.74 16.12
C ASN A 854 -59.54 9.90 16.88
N PRO A 855 -60.27 8.98 16.22
CA PRO A 855 -61.44 8.31 16.81
C PRO A 855 -61.10 7.29 17.91
N ASN A 856 -59.84 6.86 17.98
CA ASN A 856 -59.37 5.88 18.95
C ASN A 856 -58.73 6.50 20.20
N LEU A 857 -58.45 7.80 20.19
CA LEU A 857 -57.67 8.47 21.22
C LEU A 857 -58.39 8.46 22.57
N VAL A 858 -57.74 7.90 23.59
CA VAL A 858 -58.29 7.73 24.96
C VAL A 858 -57.68 8.74 25.93
N THR A 859 -56.37 9.01 25.79
CA THR A 859 -55.57 9.81 26.74
C THR A 859 -54.57 10.69 25.99
N VAL A 860 -54.38 11.92 26.48
CA VAL A 860 -53.37 12.88 26.01
C VAL A 860 -52.64 13.47 27.22
N SER A 861 -51.32 13.64 27.15
CA SER A 861 -50.51 14.23 28.24
C SER A 861 -49.61 15.38 27.81
N PHE A 862 -49.68 16.48 28.56
CA PHE A 862 -48.78 17.64 28.52
C PHE A 862 -48.33 17.99 29.95
N GLN A 863 -47.58 17.10 30.59
CA GLN A 863 -47.05 17.29 31.94
C GLN A 863 -45.54 17.56 31.86
N ASN A 864 -45.20 18.71 31.28
CA ASN A 864 -43.83 19.10 30.92
C ASN A 864 -43.50 20.57 31.22
N GLY A 865 -44.35 21.27 31.96
CA GLY A 865 -44.25 22.70 32.24
C GLY A 865 -44.57 23.62 31.06
N ASN A 866 -44.87 23.08 29.87
CA ASN A 866 -45.01 23.87 28.63
C ASN A 866 -46.44 24.36 28.36
N ASN A 867 -47.43 24.03 29.21
CA ASN A 867 -48.85 24.36 28.93
C ASN A 867 -49.07 25.84 28.60
N ALA A 868 -48.38 26.76 29.28
CA ALA A 868 -48.55 28.20 29.09
C ALA A 868 -48.09 28.72 27.71
N ASN A 869 -47.20 28.01 27.03
CA ASN A 869 -46.69 28.40 25.70
C ASN A 869 -47.54 27.83 24.55
N ILE A 870 -48.45 26.90 24.84
CA ILE A 870 -49.38 26.35 23.84
C ILE A 870 -50.47 27.39 23.58
N ILE A 871 -50.32 28.08 22.45
CA ILE A 871 -51.23 29.13 21.95
C ILE A 871 -52.40 28.54 21.14
N SER A 872 -52.20 27.36 20.53
CA SER A 872 -53.22 26.67 19.75
C SER A 872 -53.23 25.17 20.07
N PHE A 873 -54.39 24.66 20.46
CA PHE A 873 -54.62 23.24 20.69
C PHE A 873 -55.99 22.83 20.13
N ASN A 874 -56.05 21.75 19.36
CA ASN A 874 -57.30 21.21 18.80
C ASN A 874 -57.40 19.70 19.01
N SER A 875 -58.38 19.26 19.82
CA SER A 875 -58.75 17.86 20.02
C SER A 875 -60.22 17.57 19.68
N LYS A 876 -60.81 18.29 18.72
CA LYS A 876 -62.18 18.03 18.28
C LYS A 876 -62.33 16.67 17.61
N ASN A 877 -63.54 16.10 17.64
CA ASN A 877 -63.86 14.81 17.02
C ASN A 877 -62.95 13.67 17.57
N THR A 878 -62.75 13.62 18.89
CA THR A 878 -61.97 12.58 19.57
C THR A 878 -62.90 11.72 20.45
N PRO A 879 -63.79 10.90 19.85
CA PRO A 879 -64.90 10.27 20.56
C PRO A 879 -64.56 9.32 21.72
N LYS A 880 -63.32 8.87 21.91
CA LYS A 880 -62.90 8.09 23.09
C LYS A 880 -62.15 8.89 24.14
N LEU A 881 -61.78 10.14 23.85
CA LEU A 881 -61.04 11.00 24.75
C LEU A 881 -62.00 11.49 25.84
N THR A 882 -61.59 11.39 27.09
CA THR A 882 -62.40 11.82 28.26
C THR A 882 -61.60 12.73 29.19
N CYS A 883 -60.27 12.61 29.18
CA CYS A 883 -59.36 13.37 30.00
C CYS A 883 -58.09 13.75 29.25
N ILE A 884 -57.61 14.96 29.50
CA ILE A 884 -56.34 15.51 28.99
C ILE A 884 -55.51 15.88 30.24
N LEU A 885 -54.33 15.29 30.38
CA LEU A 885 -53.42 15.57 31.49
C LEU A 885 -52.64 16.84 31.20
N VAL A 886 -52.60 17.74 32.18
CA VAL A 886 -51.94 19.06 32.13
C VAL A 886 -51.15 19.28 33.43
N ASP A 887 -50.23 20.24 33.42
CA ASP A 887 -49.44 20.68 34.57
C ASP A 887 -50.30 21.44 35.59
N ASP A 888 -51.16 22.36 35.14
CA ASP A 888 -52.12 23.11 35.96
C ASP A 888 -53.50 23.17 35.29
N VAL A 889 -54.48 22.49 35.89
CA VAL A 889 -55.87 22.43 35.44
C VAL A 889 -56.61 23.78 35.50
N ASN A 890 -56.04 24.78 36.17
CA ASN A 890 -56.62 26.12 36.33
C ASN A 890 -55.97 27.18 35.43
N ALA A 891 -54.98 26.80 34.62
CA ALA A 891 -54.27 27.74 33.76
C ALA A 891 -55.21 28.44 32.77
N SER A 892 -55.17 29.77 32.72
CA SER A 892 -56.16 30.59 32.00
C SER A 892 -56.17 30.37 30.48
N ASN A 893 -55.04 29.96 29.90
CA ASN A 893 -54.93 29.64 28.48
C ASN A 893 -55.62 28.32 28.09
N LEU A 894 -55.94 27.42 29.03
CA LEU A 894 -56.75 26.22 28.74
C LEU A 894 -58.16 26.55 28.23
N SER A 895 -58.62 27.80 28.40
CA SER A 895 -59.89 28.27 27.84
C SER A 895 -59.85 28.54 26.33
N THR A 896 -58.66 28.70 25.71
CA THR A 896 -58.52 28.86 24.25
C THR A 896 -58.41 27.53 23.51
N TRP A 897 -58.16 26.44 24.24
CA TRP A 897 -57.97 25.10 23.71
C TRP A 897 -59.29 24.51 23.18
N GLN A 898 -59.31 24.14 21.91
CA GLN A 898 -60.49 23.56 21.26
C GLN A 898 -60.58 22.06 21.58
N LYS A 899 -61.68 21.62 22.19
CA LYS A 899 -61.90 20.22 22.58
C LYS A 899 -63.38 19.85 22.52
N ASP A 900 -63.67 18.55 22.43
CA ASP A 900 -65.05 18.06 22.59
C ASP A 900 -65.57 18.37 24.00
N ALA A 901 -66.87 18.64 24.14
CA ALA A 901 -67.48 19.13 25.39
C ALA A 901 -67.26 18.20 26.60
N LYS A 902 -67.12 16.89 26.36
CA LYS A 902 -66.88 15.85 27.37
C LYS A 902 -65.42 15.75 27.85
N ASN A 903 -64.47 16.29 27.09
CA ASN A 903 -63.04 16.17 27.39
C ASN A 903 -62.75 17.08 28.59
N THR A 904 -62.10 16.56 29.63
CA THR A 904 -61.82 17.30 30.86
C THR A 904 -60.33 17.41 31.14
N PHE A 905 -59.87 18.56 31.61
CA PHE A 905 -58.51 18.70 32.10
C PHE A 905 -58.39 18.04 33.48
N VAL A 906 -57.28 17.34 33.72
CA VAL A 906 -56.98 16.63 34.98
C VAL A 906 -55.50 16.76 35.32
N ALA A 907 -55.17 16.75 36.62
CA ALA A 907 -53.80 16.93 37.09
C ALA A 907 -53.05 15.60 37.23
N SER A 908 -53.75 14.45 37.19
CA SER A 908 -53.15 13.14 37.35
C SER A 908 -53.74 12.06 36.46
N GLU A 909 -52.90 11.09 36.10
CA GLU A 909 -53.32 9.88 35.38
C GLU A 909 -54.31 9.02 36.19
N ALA A 910 -54.32 9.15 37.52
CA ALA A 910 -55.29 8.51 38.41
C ALA A 910 -56.71 9.10 38.24
N GLU A 911 -56.85 10.43 38.19
CA GLU A 911 -58.10 11.10 37.86
C GLU A 911 -58.59 10.75 36.45
N CYS A 912 -57.65 10.65 35.49
CA CYS A 912 -57.97 10.25 34.12
C CYS A 912 -58.53 8.82 34.08
N ARG A 913 -57.82 7.84 34.67
CA ARG A 913 -58.27 6.44 34.78
C ARG A 913 -59.62 6.30 35.48
N ALA A 914 -59.90 7.09 36.52
CA ALA A 914 -61.18 7.05 37.22
C ALA A 914 -62.38 7.42 36.32
N LYS A 915 -62.17 8.27 35.29
CA LYS A 915 -63.20 8.63 34.30
C LYS A 915 -63.35 7.60 33.17
N VAL A 916 -62.30 6.85 32.87
CA VAL A 916 -62.32 5.78 31.86
C VAL A 916 -62.94 4.47 32.40
N LEU A 917 -62.78 4.17 33.70
CA LEU A 917 -63.12 2.87 34.30
C LEU A 917 -64.61 2.65 34.64
N SER A 918 -65.54 3.51 34.21
CA SER A 918 -66.97 3.32 34.50
C SER A 918 -67.67 2.30 33.57
N THR A 919 -67.06 1.14 33.31
CA THR A 919 -67.77 -0.10 32.90
C THR A 919 -66.95 -1.37 33.22
N ASN A 920 -67.58 -2.29 33.95
CA ASN A 920 -67.23 -3.70 34.24
C ASN A 920 -65.79 -4.21 33.98
N THR A 921 -65.03 -4.41 35.07
CA THR A 921 -63.73 -5.10 35.07
C THR A 921 -63.83 -6.58 34.64
N TYR A 922 -63.19 -6.94 33.54
CA TYR A 922 -63.00 -8.33 33.11
C TYR A 922 -61.63 -8.85 33.58
N ASP A 923 -61.60 -9.80 34.51
CA ASP A 923 -60.34 -10.36 35.00
C ASP A 923 -59.71 -11.35 34.01
N LEU A 924 -58.71 -10.86 33.27
CA LEU A 924 -57.90 -11.69 32.38
C LEU A 924 -57.00 -12.68 33.14
N ASN A 925 -56.61 -12.41 34.40
CA ASN A 925 -55.62 -13.22 35.12
C ASN A 925 -56.12 -14.62 35.48
N SER A 926 -57.42 -14.78 35.72
CA SER A 926 -58.09 -16.08 35.96
C SER A 926 -58.57 -16.78 34.68
N SER A 927 -58.48 -16.11 33.52
CA SER A 927 -59.06 -16.59 32.26
C SER A 927 -58.09 -17.35 31.35
N ILE A 928 -56.77 -17.28 31.59
CA ILE A 928 -55.71 -17.85 30.72
C ILE A 928 -54.65 -18.58 31.57
N GLU A 929 -54.51 -19.88 31.31
CA GLU A 929 -53.48 -20.76 31.90
C GLU A 929 -52.38 -21.06 30.87
N MET A 930 -51.12 -21.17 31.31
CA MET A 930 -49.98 -21.53 30.46
C MET A 930 -49.25 -22.74 31.03
N PHE A 931 -49.15 -23.83 30.28
CA PHE A 931 -48.50 -25.07 30.74
C PHE A 931 -47.87 -25.88 29.60
N PRO A 932 -46.87 -26.74 29.87
CA PRO A 932 -46.11 -26.82 31.11
C PRO A 932 -45.23 -25.59 31.33
N ASN A 933 -44.98 -25.24 32.59
CA ASN A 933 -44.03 -24.19 32.99
C ASN A 933 -43.32 -24.66 34.27
N PRO A 934 -42.06 -25.13 34.22
CA PRO A 934 -41.14 -25.03 33.08
C PRO A 934 -41.57 -25.80 31.82
N VAL A 935 -41.24 -25.23 30.66
CA VAL A 935 -41.46 -25.80 29.33
C VAL A 935 -40.18 -26.48 28.84
N THR A 936 -40.30 -27.72 28.35
CA THR A 936 -39.47 -28.24 27.26
C THR A 936 -40.33 -28.15 25.99
N ASP A 937 -39.74 -27.98 24.82
CA ASP A 937 -40.39 -28.09 23.49
C ASP A 937 -41.68 -27.29 23.20
N MET A 938 -42.81 -27.48 23.89
CA MET A 938 -44.11 -26.88 23.55
C MET A 938 -44.82 -26.26 24.75
N LEU A 939 -45.08 -24.95 24.70
CA LEU A 939 -45.93 -24.23 25.67
C LEU A 939 -47.36 -24.12 25.15
N THR A 940 -48.34 -24.55 25.94
CA THR A 940 -49.78 -24.52 25.60
C THR A 940 -50.53 -23.46 26.40
N LEU A 941 -51.37 -22.68 25.70
CA LEU A 941 -52.29 -21.69 26.25
C LEU A 941 -53.72 -22.25 26.32
N LYS A 942 -54.23 -22.45 27.53
CA LYS A 942 -55.63 -22.83 27.77
C LYS A 942 -56.44 -21.59 28.17
N LEU A 943 -57.52 -21.35 27.43
CA LEU A 943 -58.47 -20.28 27.73
C LEU A 943 -59.74 -20.88 28.31
N ASN A 944 -60.19 -20.38 29.45
CA ASN A 944 -61.37 -20.90 30.16
C ASN A 944 -62.70 -20.29 29.65
N ASN A 945 -62.63 -19.33 28.72
CA ASN A 945 -63.78 -18.62 28.14
C ASN A 945 -63.62 -18.45 26.60
N SER A 946 -64.67 -17.99 25.91
CA SER A 946 -64.79 -17.76 24.46
C SER A 946 -63.83 -16.74 23.82
N ASN A 947 -62.70 -16.44 24.46
CA ASN A 947 -61.74 -15.42 24.01
C ASN A 947 -60.90 -15.93 22.83
N SER A 948 -60.84 -15.13 21.77
CA SER A 948 -59.87 -15.31 20.69
C SER A 948 -58.47 -14.82 21.12
N ILE A 949 -57.43 -15.53 20.70
CA ILE A 949 -56.07 -14.99 20.72
C ILE A 949 -55.91 -14.15 19.46
N LYS A 950 -55.50 -12.88 19.63
CA LYS A 950 -55.04 -12.08 18.49
C LYS A 950 -53.58 -12.39 18.18
N LYS A 951 -52.71 -12.31 19.19
CA LYS A 951 -51.25 -12.49 19.09
C LYS A 951 -50.67 -13.00 20.41
N VAL A 952 -49.55 -13.71 20.33
CA VAL A 952 -48.70 -14.12 21.44
C VAL A 952 -47.28 -13.72 21.06
N LYS A 953 -46.60 -12.98 21.93
CA LYS A 953 -45.21 -12.55 21.75
C LYS A 953 -44.35 -13.08 22.88
N THR A 954 -43.26 -13.76 22.54
CA THR A 954 -42.26 -14.27 23.49
C THR A 954 -41.00 -13.43 23.41
N TYR A 955 -40.54 -12.95 24.56
CA TYR A 955 -39.36 -12.10 24.70
C TYR A 955 -38.33 -12.74 25.63
N THR A 956 -37.04 -12.44 25.43
CA THR A 956 -36.00 -12.70 26.45
C THR A 956 -36.22 -11.78 27.66
N VAL A 957 -35.57 -12.08 28.79
CA VAL A 957 -35.54 -11.17 29.96
C VAL A 957 -34.97 -9.77 29.66
N LEU A 958 -34.19 -9.62 28.59
CA LEU A 958 -33.65 -8.33 28.11
C LEU A 958 -34.60 -7.60 27.15
N GLY A 959 -35.84 -8.09 26.96
CA GLY A 959 -36.86 -7.45 26.11
C GLY A 959 -36.73 -7.71 24.61
N LYS A 960 -35.77 -8.52 24.15
CA LYS A 960 -35.66 -8.92 22.73
C LYS A 960 -36.81 -9.87 22.38
N LEU A 961 -37.62 -9.53 21.37
CA LEU A 961 -38.62 -10.42 20.80
C LEU A 961 -37.92 -11.63 20.12
N VAL A 962 -38.35 -12.84 20.45
CA VAL A 962 -37.78 -14.10 19.90
C VAL A 962 -38.80 -14.97 19.19
N SER A 963 -40.10 -14.77 19.42
CA SER A 963 -41.16 -15.40 18.62
C SER A 963 -42.46 -14.61 18.72
N GLU A 964 -43.24 -14.63 17.63
CA GLU A 964 -44.61 -14.14 17.56
C GLU A 964 -45.49 -15.18 16.87
N THR A 965 -46.65 -15.49 17.44
CA THR A 965 -47.61 -16.44 16.87
C THR A 965 -49.06 -16.06 17.21
N THR A 966 -50.02 -16.57 16.45
CA THR A 966 -51.46 -16.51 16.79
C THR A 966 -51.95 -17.83 17.41
N SER A 967 -51.09 -18.85 17.45
CA SER A 967 -51.37 -20.19 17.96
C SER A 967 -51.54 -20.22 19.48
N LYS A 968 -52.37 -21.15 19.96
CA LYS A 968 -52.43 -21.54 21.38
C LYS A 968 -51.22 -22.39 21.81
N ASN A 969 -50.55 -23.04 20.86
CA ASN A 969 -49.40 -23.89 21.09
C ASN A 969 -48.16 -23.20 20.51
N ILE A 970 -47.19 -22.88 21.35
CA ILE A 970 -45.99 -22.10 21.02
C ILE A 970 -44.79 -23.05 21.08
N ASN A 971 -44.04 -23.15 19.98
CA ASN A 971 -42.83 -23.95 19.94
C ASN A 971 -41.67 -23.23 20.62
N PHE A 972 -41.04 -23.95 21.55
CA PHE A 972 -39.88 -23.63 22.37
C PHE A 972 -38.70 -24.61 22.14
N SER A 973 -38.79 -25.55 21.17
CA SER A 973 -37.70 -26.52 20.87
C SER A 973 -36.37 -25.83 20.57
N GLU A 974 -36.41 -24.78 19.73
CA GLU A 974 -35.25 -24.00 19.31
C GLU A 974 -34.79 -22.95 20.33
N PHE A 975 -35.42 -22.89 21.50
CA PHE A 975 -35.13 -21.88 22.52
C PHE A 975 -34.09 -22.43 23.50
N SER A 976 -33.03 -21.66 23.72
CA SER A 976 -32.04 -21.95 24.75
C SER A 976 -32.66 -21.95 26.15
N ASP A 977 -32.08 -22.71 27.07
CA ASP A 977 -32.57 -22.79 28.44
C ASP A 977 -32.45 -21.44 29.16
N GLY A 978 -33.49 -21.06 29.90
CA GLY A 978 -33.55 -19.73 30.50
C GLY A 978 -34.96 -19.23 30.79
N ILE A 979 -35.06 -17.93 31.06
CA ILE A 979 -36.31 -17.25 31.41
C ILE A 979 -36.79 -16.43 30.21
N TYR A 980 -38.07 -16.56 29.90
CA TYR A 980 -38.76 -15.83 28.86
C TYR A 980 -39.99 -15.11 29.42
N ILE A 981 -40.37 -14.01 28.78
CA ILE A 981 -41.58 -13.24 29.08
C ILE A 981 -42.55 -13.45 27.92
N VAL A 982 -43.69 -14.10 28.19
CA VAL A 982 -44.75 -14.36 27.20
C VAL A 982 -45.89 -13.37 27.42
N LYS A 983 -46.20 -12.58 26.39
CA LYS A 983 -47.24 -11.57 26.34
C LYS A 983 -48.35 -12.04 25.39
N VAL A 984 -49.50 -12.43 25.94
CA VAL A 984 -50.68 -12.85 25.18
C VAL A 984 -51.64 -11.67 25.02
N ILE A 985 -52.06 -11.43 23.79
CA ILE A 985 -52.92 -10.33 23.37
C ILE A 985 -54.24 -10.93 22.88
N THR A 986 -55.34 -10.54 23.51
CA THR A 986 -56.71 -10.98 23.19
C THR A 986 -57.59 -9.79 22.82
N GLU A 987 -58.81 -10.06 22.33
CA GLU A 987 -59.84 -9.02 22.15
C GLU A 987 -60.24 -8.29 23.44
N LYS A 988 -59.96 -8.85 24.62
CA LYS A 988 -60.34 -8.27 25.92
C LYS A 988 -59.17 -7.61 26.66
N GLY A 989 -57.97 -7.61 26.08
CA GLY A 989 -56.76 -7.01 26.64
C GLY A 989 -55.56 -7.94 26.63
N ILE A 990 -54.55 -7.55 27.41
CA ILE A 990 -53.19 -8.12 27.37
C ILE A 990 -52.84 -8.74 28.72
N ILE A 991 -52.25 -9.93 28.69
CA ILE A 991 -51.72 -10.62 29.87
C ILE A 991 -50.23 -10.94 29.64
N THR A 992 -49.41 -10.76 30.66
CA THR A 992 -47.97 -11.09 30.62
C THR A 992 -47.65 -12.13 31.69
N ARG A 993 -46.82 -13.12 31.35
CA ARG A 993 -46.38 -14.20 32.26
C ARG A 993 -44.91 -14.54 32.04
N LYS A 994 -44.25 -14.96 33.12
CA LYS A 994 -42.90 -15.51 33.10
C LYS A 994 -42.97 -17.02 32.78
N VAL A 995 -42.17 -17.46 31.81
CA VAL A 995 -42.01 -18.86 31.41
C VAL A 995 -40.55 -19.26 31.56
N ILE A 996 -40.30 -20.49 32.00
CA ILE A 996 -38.95 -21.04 32.19
C ILE A 996 -38.75 -22.15 31.15
N LYS A 997 -37.81 -21.98 30.21
CA LYS A 997 -37.35 -23.05 29.32
C LYS A 997 -36.31 -23.91 30.07
N LYS A 998 -36.49 -25.22 29.99
CA LYS A 998 -35.68 -26.29 30.59
C LYS A 998 -35.19 -27.27 29.52
#